data_AF-A0A5B7CT14-F1
#
_entry.id   AF-A0A5B7CT14-F1
#
_cell.length_a   1.000
_cell.length_b   1.000
_cell.length_c   1.000
_cell.angle_alpha   90.00
_cell.angle_beta   90.00
_cell.angle_gamma   90.00
#
_symmetry.space_group_name_H-M   'P 1'
#
loop_
_entity.id
_entity.type
_entity.pdbx_description
1 polymer ?
#
loop_
_entity_poly.entity_id
_entity_poly.type
_entity_poly.pdbx_seq_one_letter_code
_entity_poly.pdbx_strand_id
1 'polypeptide(L)'
;MASKRDLLATVERQKDQIAKYETKLKDVVRAYKGLLKEKEALETSLSALAETSKTKQVSDGSVEPPEGQPSEERAEGEASPPTELKDSTTEGNTSEDSEDLKKKIAALTSALNTLSSEKKRVETSFQNDKKRLLAEKEKLEKSLQEAENAKNSCESSYEEKIKDLRSRLIISQHERDQDSQNSAVMLRELESKLSVERSLKERTEAILDETRQQLQRRTAPANTHPPEYYEKKISDLQNELDQVKSRLKKAEQQAQEPPLLRKIQGQMEELHTQHTQALQRERTHTSAVEESARDLAKSHEERVVSLEACLADLSLTVASYDRTRQEDLLTIQKLKDKVSELAQENTFLLSRLEPDTDNSEADITTLCQHITKLRDQLITANLHAQNPVDVESLLNGGENIHVRCQQEYDQLREEFENYKISSKQQSKAAKETVCKGECGKQIEDLRQKVRNLASAAQLAADSHTQQVASLRKESAASKASYENQLRRLESDNRAAVAALEQQLSLQQQRSLSTLSERDMEIQRLTEELHKRNKMPPQSGLGSLEATAALLSQVSGGSEGPLLHHLEELARKDQEISQLRREKRQQETTMREVQMAAIVRQQAQQDTIETLEEEAERHRRNVSREGENLEYLKNVVLQYMVSSDAESRQLILNAIATILKFTSKETESVKKYNALWWWQPAPKNATPVKPVPKS
;
A
#
# COMPACT_ATOMS: atom_id res chain seq x y z
N MET A 1 -11.08 16.53 -23.50
CA MET A 1 -12.29 17.28 -23.10
C MET A 1 -12.55 16.97 -21.64
N ALA A 2 -12.35 17.94 -20.73
CA ALA A 2 -12.58 17.70 -19.30
C ALA A 2 -14.05 17.37 -19.03
N SER A 3 -14.34 16.38 -18.18
CA SER A 3 -15.70 15.97 -17.86
C SER A 3 -16.44 17.09 -17.15
N LYS A 4 -17.75 17.23 -17.40
CA LYS A 4 -18.63 18.22 -16.73
C LYS A 4 -18.52 18.14 -15.20
N ARG A 5 -18.24 16.96 -14.66
CA ARG A 5 -18.04 16.72 -13.22
C ARG A 5 -16.72 17.31 -12.72
N ASP A 6 -15.63 17.15 -13.48
CA ASP A 6 -14.33 17.74 -13.14
C ASP A 6 -14.40 19.26 -13.19
N LEU A 7 -15.13 19.82 -14.17
CA LEU A 7 -15.39 21.25 -14.25
C LEU A 7 -16.18 21.76 -13.03
N LEU A 8 -17.21 21.04 -12.58
CA LEU A 8 -17.95 21.40 -11.37
C LEU A 8 -17.09 21.33 -10.10
N ALA A 9 -16.27 20.29 -9.95
CA ALA A 9 -15.32 20.17 -8.84
C ALA A 9 -14.26 21.29 -8.86
N THR A 10 -13.79 21.69 -10.04
CA THR A 10 -12.88 22.85 -10.16
C THR A 10 -13.59 24.17 -9.81
N VAL A 11 -14.86 24.34 -10.18
CA VAL A 11 -15.66 25.52 -9.82
C VAL A 11 -15.91 25.56 -8.31
N GLU A 12 -16.15 24.43 -7.66
CA GLU A 12 -16.34 24.35 -6.20
C GLU A 12 -15.03 24.63 -5.44
N ARG A 13 -13.90 24.05 -5.91
CA ARG A 13 -12.57 24.37 -5.38
C ARG A 13 -12.20 25.85 -5.59
N GLN A 14 -12.57 26.43 -6.73
CA GLN A 14 -12.41 27.85 -7.01
C GLN A 14 -13.30 28.71 -6.10
N LYS A 15 -14.54 28.31 -5.82
CA LYS A 15 -15.42 28.99 -4.85
C LYS A 15 -14.85 28.97 -3.45
N ASP A 16 -14.31 27.84 -2.99
CA ASP A 16 -13.66 27.75 -1.68
C ASP A 16 -12.40 28.59 -1.60
N GLN A 17 -11.61 28.63 -2.67
CA GLN A 17 -10.46 29.52 -2.78
C GLN A 17 -10.89 30.99 -2.76
N ILE A 18 -11.94 31.36 -3.52
CA ILE A 18 -12.50 32.70 -3.53
C ILE A 18 -13.01 33.09 -2.14
N ALA A 19 -13.72 32.21 -1.44
CA ALA A 19 -14.19 32.47 -0.07
C ALA A 19 -13.04 32.68 0.93
N LYS A 20 -11.95 31.91 0.79
CA LYS A 20 -10.71 32.09 1.56
C LYS A 20 -10.01 33.41 1.20
N TYR A 21 -9.98 33.80 -0.07
CA TYR A 21 -9.42 35.08 -0.49
C TYR A 21 -10.31 36.25 -0.07
N GLU A 22 -11.62 36.09 -0.06
CA GLU A 22 -12.58 37.11 0.37
C GLU A 22 -12.46 37.37 1.88
N THR A 23 -12.33 36.32 2.69
CA THR A 23 -12.06 36.46 4.14
C THR A 23 -10.72 37.12 4.39
N LYS A 24 -9.65 36.67 3.75
CA LYS A 24 -8.33 37.33 3.83
C LYS A 24 -8.38 38.79 3.38
N LEU A 25 -9.07 39.09 2.29
CA LEU A 25 -9.22 40.44 1.77
C LEU A 25 -10.04 41.32 2.73
N LYS A 26 -11.12 40.78 3.33
CA LYS A 26 -11.88 41.47 4.38
C LYS A 26 -11.00 41.81 5.58
N ASP A 27 -10.12 40.91 5.98
CA ASP A 27 -9.18 41.13 7.08
C ASP A 27 -8.11 42.16 6.71
N VAL A 28 -7.55 42.09 5.49
CA VAL A 28 -6.61 43.10 4.97
C VAL A 28 -7.26 44.47 4.85
N VAL A 29 -8.50 44.55 4.35
CA VAL A 29 -9.26 45.80 4.25
C VAL A 29 -9.57 46.36 5.65
N ARG A 30 -9.88 45.51 6.63
CA ARG A 30 -10.10 45.91 8.03
C ARG A 30 -8.81 46.44 8.65
N ALA A 31 -7.69 45.77 8.44
CA ALA A 31 -6.38 46.22 8.88
C ALA A 31 -5.99 47.54 8.22
N TYR A 32 -6.21 47.67 6.90
CA TYR A 32 -5.96 48.90 6.15
C TYR A 32 -6.82 50.06 6.64
N LYS A 33 -8.11 49.83 6.90
CA LYS A 33 -9.00 50.85 7.48
C LYS A 33 -8.57 51.25 8.90
N GLY A 34 -8.06 50.33 9.70
CA GLY A 34 -7.48 50.64 11.02
C GLY A 34 -6.24 51.51 10.89
N LEU A 35 -5.29 51.10 10.03
CA LEU A 35 -4.06 51.83 9.75
C LEU A 35 -4.33 53.22 9.16
N LEU A 36 -5.37 53.35 8.33
CA LEU A 36 -5.78 54.63 7.74
C LEU A 36 -6.33 55.57 8.81
N LYS A 37 -7.11 55.07 9.79
CA LYS A 37 -7.54 55.86 10.95
C LYS A 37 -6.36 56.29 11.83
N GLU A 38 -5.39 55.40 12.04
CA GLU A 38 -4.15 55.75 12.75
C GLU A 38 -3.37 56.83 12.00
N LYS A 39 -3.26 56.70 10.68
CA LYS A 39 -2.61 57.69 9.81
C LYS A 39 -3.33 59.04 9.86
N GLU A 40 -4.66 59.07 9.73
CA GLU A 40 -5.45 60.31 9.82
C GLU A 40 -5.34 60.97 11.21
N ALA A 41 -5.33 60.17 12.29
CA ALA A 41 -5.07 60.66 13.64
C ALA A 41 -3.64 61.24 13.78
N LEU A 42 -2.65 60.59 13.17
CA LEU A 42 -1.28 61.10 13.16
C LEU A 42 -1.13 62.37 12.30
N GLU A 43 -1.77 62.45 11.14
CA GLU A 43 -1.75 63.63 10.26
C GLU A 43 -2.45 64.84 10.90
N THR A 44 -3.56 64.62 11.61
CA THR A 44 -4.23 65.68 12.39
C THR A 44 -3.36 66.14 13.55
N SER A 45 -2.67 65.23 14.25
CA SER A 45 -1.69 65.62 15.28
C SER A 45 -0.47 66.36 14.71
N LEU A 46 0.07 65.92 13.58
CA LEU A 46 1.18 66.56 12.90
C LEU A 46 0.81 67.94 12.34
N SER A 47 -0.40 68.10 11.81
CA SER A 47 -0.88 69.40 11.32
C SER A 47 -1.04 70.41 12.46
N ALA A 48 -1.60 69.96 13.60
CA ALA A 48 -1.71 70.79 14.82
C ALA A 48 -0.32 71.20 15.38
N LEU A 49 0.70 70.34 15.22
CA LEU A 49 2.08 70.58 15.64
C LEU A 49 2.91 71.39 14.62
N ALA A 50 2.65 71.23 13.31
CA ALA A 50 3.36 71.95 12.26
C ALA A 50 3.00 73.44 12.25
N GLU A 51 1.74 73.78 12.55
CA GLU A 51 1.30 75.17 12.74
C GLU A 51 1.98 75.86 13.92
N THR A 52 2.49 75.12 14.92
CA THR A 52 3.24 75.67 16.05
C THR A 52 4.71 75.98 15.69
N SER A 53 5.26 75.34 14.65
CA SER A 53 6.65 75.55 14.21
C SER A 53 6.85 76.79 13.33
N LYS A 54 5.80 77.30 12.67
CA LYS A 54 5.85 78.56 11.89
C LYS A 54 5.86 79.82 12.76
N THR A 55 5.53 79.70 14.05
CA THR A 55 5.45 80.84 14.99
C THR A 55 6.69 80.98 15.90
N LYS A 56 7.72 80.13 15.74
CA LYS A 56 8.97 80.17 16.52
C LYS A 56 10.21 80.31 15.63
N GLN A 57 10.37 81.49 15.02
CA GLN A 57 11.68 82.02 14.62
C GLN A 57 11.84 83.43 15.21
N VAL A 58 12.04 83.55 16.54
CA VAL A 58 12.80 84.61 17.22
C VAL A 58 13.14 84.07 18.63
N SER A 59 14.36 84.39 19.10
CA SER A 59 14.94 84.26 20.45
C SER A 59 15.31 82.86 20.98
N ASP A 60 16.52 82.43 20.64
CA ASP A 60 17.73 82.44 21.50
C ASP A 60 17.63 82.01 22.98
N GLY A 61 18.60 81.20 23.43
CA GLY A 61 18.98 81.08 24.83
C GLY A 61 19.03 79.68 25.47
N SER A 62 20.13 78.95 25.22
CA SER A 62 21.03 78.36 26.24
C SER A 62 20.62 77.23 27.21
N VAL A 63 21.47 76.18 27.16
CA VAL A 63 22.09 75.41 28.29
C VAL A 63 21.20 74.35 28.96
N GLU A 64 21.31 73.07 28.55
CA GLU A 64 22.22 71.99 29.01
C GLU A 64 21.72 71.19 30.24
N PRO A 65 22.10 69.90 30.36
CA PRO A 65 21.25 68.82 30.91
C PRO A 65 21.68 68.34 32.30
N PRO A 66 20.94 67.40 32.92
CA PRO A 66 21.67 66.21 33.36
C PRO A 66 20.92 64.87 33.20
N GLU A 67 21.79 63.88 33.05
CA GLU A 67 21.61 62.43 33.04
C GLU A 67 21.15 61.87 34.39
N GLY A 68 20.63 60.62 34.39
CA GLY A 68 20.62 59.78 35.60
C GLY A 68 19.45 58.81 35.71
N GLN A 69 19.61 57.62 35.13
CA GLN A 69 18.85 56.38 35.36
C GLN A 69 18.91 55.92 36.85
N PRO A 70 18.41 54.73 37.25
CA PRO A 70 17.15 54.01 36.96
C PRO A 70 16.47 53.51 38.26
N SER A 71 15.18 53.20 38.24
CA SER A 71 14.65 52.10 39.07
C SER A 71 13.22 51.72 38.71
N GLU A 72 13.05 50.41 38.59
CA GLU A 72 11.81 49.67 38.49
C GLU A 72 10.92 49.96 39.70
N GLU A 73 9.62 50.14 39.49
CA GLU A 73 8.62 49.34 40.21
C GLU A 73 7.23 49.50 39.60
N ARG A 74 6.50 48.40 39.75
CA ARG A 74 5.26 48.02 39.09
C ARG A 74 4.12 48.30 40.07
N ALA A 75 3.18 49.17 39.72
CA ALA A 75 1.89 49.21 40.40
C ALA A 75 0.82 49.82 39.50
N GLU A 76 -0.27 49.07 39.36
CA GLU A 76 -1.50 49.45 38.69
C GLU A 76 -2.14 50.67 39.38
N GLY A 77 -2.70 51.59 38.59
CA GLY A 77 -3.38 52.77 39.08
C GLY A 77 -4.59 53.10 38.21
N GLU A 78 -5.77 52.79 38.76
CA GLU A 78 -7.08 53.22 38.30
C GLU A 78 -7.22 54.76 38.27
N ALA A 79 -8.16 55.21 37.46
CA ALA A 79 -8.39 56.60 37.13
C ALA A 79 -9.27 57.36 38.14
N SER A 80 -8.89 58.64 38.33
CA SER A 80 -9.72 59.82 38.67
C SER A 80 -9.94 60.17 40.16
N PRO A 81 -10.23 61.45 40.50
CA PRO A 81 -9.55 62.72 40.15
C PRO A 81 -9.31 63.60 41.41
N PRO A 82 -8.61 64.75 41.32
CA PRO A 82 -8.86 65.85 42.25
C PRO A 82 -9.29 67.15 41.56
N THR A 83 -10.50 67.56 41.92
CA THR A 83 -10.91 68.87 42.47
C THR A 83 -10.12 70.13 42.10
N GLU A 84 -10.85 71.05 41.47
CA GLU A 84 -10.89 72.52 41.61
C GLU A 84 -9.62 73.28 42.01
N LEU A 85 -9.23 74.27 41.20
CA LEU A 85 -8.82 75.60 41.68
C LEU A 85 -8.91 76.67 40.58
N LYS A 86 -9.84 77.61 40.80
CA LYS A 86 -9.83 79.07 40.57
C LYS A 86 -9.14 79.68 39.34
N ASP A 87 -10.02 80.17 38.46
CA ASP A 87 -10.12 81.52 37.89
C ASP A 87 -9.00 82.54 38.21
N SER A 88 -8.35 83.05 37.15
CA SER A 88 -7.93 84.44 37.06
C SER A 88 -7.88 84.87 35.59
N THR A 89 -8.87 85.69 35.23
CA THR A 89 -8.95 86.50 34.01
C THR A 89 -7.77 87.47 33.91
N THR A 90 -7.09 87.46 32.77
CA THR A 90 -6.43 88.66 32.23
C THR A 90 -6.78 88.76 30.74
N GLU A 91 -7.62 89.74 30.42
CA GLU A 91 -7.93 90.17 29.07
C GLU A 91 -6.70 90.88 28.48
N GLY A 92 -6.38 90.57 27.22
CA GLY A 92 -5.37 91.29 26.46
C GLY A 92 -5.00 90.59 25.16
N ASN A 93 -5.74 90.88 24.08
CA ASN A 93 -5.37 90.61 22.68
C ASN A 93 -4.86 89.21 22.30
N THR A 94 -5.37 88.15 22.94
CA THR A 94 -5.03 86.73 22.65
C THR A 94 -6.26 85.86 22.37
N SER A 95 -7.42 86.44 22.03
CA SER A 95 -8.66 85.67 21.85
C SER A 95 -8.59 84.68 20.69
N GLU A 96 -7.95 85.04 19.58
CA GLU A 96 -7.78 84.14 18.43
C GLU A 96 -6.76 83.04 18.77
N ASP A 97 -5.62 83.40 19.38
CA ASP A 97 -4.58 82.45 19.80
C ASP A 97 -5.06 81.46 20.89
N SER A 98 -5.89 81.90 21.83
CA SER A 98 -6.46 81.06 22.89
C SER A 98 -7.51 80.08 22.36
N GLU A 99 -8.40 80.54 21.48
CA GLU A 99 -9.36 79.66 20.81
C GLU A 99 -8.66 78.68 19.85
N ASP A 100 -7.60 79.09 19.17
CA ASP A 100 -6.83 78.22 18.30
C ASP A 100 -5.98 77.20 19.08
N LEU A 101 -5.46 77.57 20.26
CA LEU A 101 -4.86 76.62 21.21
C LEU A 101 -5.89 75.60 21.72
N LYS A 102 -7.11 76.02 22.07
CA LYS A 102 -8.19 75.11 22.48
C LYS A 102 -8.57 74.13 21.36
N LYS A 103 -8.70 74.60 20.12
CA LYS A 103 -8.97 73.74 18.94
C LYS A 103 -7.83 72.73 18.72
N LYS A 104 -6.57 73.13 18.90
CA LYS A 104 -5.39 72.24 18.79
C LYS A 104 -5.36 71.18 19.88
N ILE A 105 -5.62 71.57 21.13
CA ILE A 105 -5.72 70.62 22.25
C ILE A 105 -6.87 69.63 22.01
N ALA A 106 -8.02 70.10 21.51
CA ALA A 106 -9.14 69.23 21.18
C ALA A 106 -8.80 68.24 20.04
N ALA A 107 -8.10 68.70 19.00
CA ALA A 107 -7.66 67.85 17.89
C ALA A 107 -6.64 66.77 18.34
N LEU A 108 -5.63 67.16 19.14
CA LEU A 108 -4.66 66.22 19.71
C LEU A 108 -5.31 65.21 20.66
N THR A 109 -6.27 65.65 21.47
CA THR A 109 -7.04 64.78 22.37
C THR A 109 -7.86 63.76 21.58
N SER A 110 -8.51 64.19 20.49
CA SER A 110 -9.28 63.31 19.60
C SER A 110 -8.39 62.28 18.88
N ALA A 111 -7.22 62.71 18.39
CA ALA A 111 -6.23 61.84 17.77
C ALA A 111 -5.67 60.80 18.77
N LEU A 112 -5.34 61.23 19.99
CA LEU A 112 -4.85 60.36 21.06
C LEU A 112 -5.91 59.33 21.48
N ASN A 113 -7.18 59.74 21.60
CA ASN A 113 -8.29 58.84 21.90
C ASN A 113 -8.49 57.80 20.80
N THR A 114 -8.38 58.22 19.53
CA THR A 114 -8.47 57.31 18.38
C THR A 114 -7.34 56.28 18.40
N LEU A 115 -6.09 56.72 18.57
CA LEU A 115 -4.93 55.84 18.68
C LEU A 115 -5.01 54.89 19.89
N SER A 116 -5.47 55.39 21.05
CA SER A 116 -5.70 54.57 22.25
C SER A 116 -6.77 53.51 22.02
N SER A 117 -7.86 53.84 21.32
CA SER A 117 -8.93 52.90 20.99
C SER A 117 -8.49 51.82 19.99
N GLU A 118 -7.73 52.19 18.96
CA GLU A 118 -7.19 51.27 17.95
C GLU A 118 -6.11 50.37 18.58
N LYS A 119 -5.22 50.91 19.43
CA LYS A 119 -4.25 50.14 20.21
C LYS A 119 -4.93 49.10 21.11
N LYS A 120 -5.97 49.50 21.86
CA LYS A 120 -6.77 48.57 22.68
C LYS A 120 -7.45 47.49 21.83
N ARG A 121 -7.96 47.84 20.65
CA ARG A 121 -8.57 46.88 19.72
C ARG A 121 -7.56 45.86 19.20
N VAL A 122 -6.38 46.30 18.79
CA VAL A 122 -5.30 45.40 18.34
C VAL A 122 -4.82 44.52 19.49
N GLU A 123 -4.60 45.07 20.68
CA GLU A 123 -4.18 44.30 21.85
C GLU A 123 -5.20 43.23 22.24
N THR A 124 -6.49 43.58 22.30
CA THR A 124 -7.56 42.60 22.59
C THR A 124 -7.65 41.52 21.52
N SER A 125 -7.48 41.86 20.23
CA SER A 125 -7.43 40.86 19.16
C SER A 125 -6.23 39.92 19.30
N PHE A 126 -5.05 40.44 19.65
CA PHE A 126 -3.85 39.66 19.88
C PHE A 126 -4.00 38.71 21.08
N GLN A 127 -4.56 39.19 22.19
CA GLN A 127 -4.81 38.36 23.37
C GLN A 127 -5.81 37.23 23.07
N ASN A 128 -6.84 37.51 22.27
CA ASN A 128 -7.81 36.50 21.83
C ASN A 128 -7.17 35.47 20.90
N ASP A 129 -6.36 35.90 19.93
CA ASP A 129 -5.63 35.01 19.03
C ASP A 129 -4.61 34.15 19.79
N LYS A 130 -3.89 34.72 20.77
CA LYS A 130 -2.99 33.98 21.66
C LYS A 130 -3.75 32.89 22.43
N LYS A 131 -4.90 33.21 23.02
CA LYS A 131 -5.75 32.23 23.72
C LYS A 131 -6.25 31.15 22.77
N ARG A 132 -6.69 31.52 21.56
CA ARG A 132 -7.14 30.56 20.53
C ARG A 132 -6.03 29.61 20.12
N LEU A 133 -4.83 30.13 19.82
CA LEU A 133 -3.68 29.33 19.42
C LEU A 133 -3.21 28.39 20.53
N LEU A 134 -3.26 28.82 21.79
CA LEU A 134 -2.95 27.94 22.94
C LEU A 134 -3.97 26.81 23.08
N ALA A 135 -5.27 27.09 22.93
CA ALA A 135 -6.32 26.07 22.98
C ALA A 135 -6.23 25.09 21.78
N GLU A 136 -5.92 25.60 20.58
CA GLU A 136 -5.68 24.76 19.40
C GLU A 136 -4.45 23.87 19.60
N LYS A 137 -3.37 24.41 20.15
CA LYS A 137 -2.16 23.65 20.50
C LYS A 137 -2.49 22.53 21.50
N GLU A 138 -3.18 22.84 22.59
CA GLU A 138 -3.56 21.85 23.61
C GLU A 138 -4.46 20.75 23.02
N LYS A 139 -5.40 21.11 22.14
CA LYS A 139 -6.25 20.13 21.44
C LYS A 139 -5.45 19.23 20.52
N LEU A 140 -4.48 19.79 19.78
CA LEU A 140 -3.60 19.02 18.91
C LEU A 140 -2.67 18.10 19.71
N GLU A 141 -2.13 18.55 20.85
CA GLU A 141 -1.31 17.74 21.76
C GLU A 141 -2.12 16.57 22.33
N LYS A 142 -3.37 16.79 22.76
CA LYS A 142 -4.27 15.71 23.20
C LYS A 142 -4.57 14.70 22.09
N SER A 143 -4.91 15.19 20.90
CA SER A 143 -5.18 14.33 19.74
C SER A 143 -3.94 13.51 19.33
N LEU A 144 -2.74 14.09 19.46
CA LEU A 144 -1.48 13.40 19.19
C LEU A 144 -1.23 12.31 20.24
N GLN A 145 -1.43 12.61 21.53
CA GLN A 145 -1.29 11.64 22.61
C GLN A 145 -2.28 10.47 22.48
N GLU A 146 -3.54 10.75 22.10
CA GLU A 146 -4.55 9.72 21.85
C GLU A 146 -4.15 8.82 20.66
N ALA A 147 -3.63 9.41 19.58
CA ALA A 147 -3.14 8.66 18.43
C ALA A 147 -1.91 7.79 18.78
N GLU A 148 -0.98 8.29 19.59
CA GLU A 148 0.16 7.53 20.09
C GLU A 148 -0.27 6.36 20.99
N ASN A 149 -1.23 6.60 21.89
CA ASN A 149 -1.77 5.53 22.75
C ASN A 149 -2.49 4.45 21.93
N ALA A 150 -3.27 4.85 20.93
CA ALA A 150 -3.95 3.92 20.02
C ALA A 150 -2.94 3.09 19.20
N LYS A 151 -1.89 3.74 18.70
CA LYS A 151 -0.79 3.06 18.01
C LYS A 151 -0.11 2.04 18.92
N ASN A 152 0.28 2.44 20.14
CA ASN A 152 0.95 1.55 21.09
C ASN A 152 0.06 0.35 21.47
N SER A 153 -1.25 0.56 21.67
CA SER A 153 -2.20 -0.53 21.93
C SER A 153 -2.30 -1.49 20.74
N CYS A 154 -2.29 -0.97 19.51
CA CYS A 154 -2.30 -1.77 18.28
C CYS A 154 -1.01 -2.59 18.12
N GLU A 155 0.15 -1.98 18.38
CA GLU A 155 1.46 -2.65 18.37
C GLU A 155 1.50 -3.79 19.38
N SER A 156 1.08 -3.57 20.63
CA SER A 156 0.98 -4.64 21.64
C SER A 156 0.09 -5.80 21.20
N SER A 157 -1.08 -5.52 20.58
CA SER A 157 -1.96 -6.57 20.06
C SER A 157 -1.31 -7.38 18.93
N TYR A 158 -0.53 -6.73 18.06
CA TYR A 158 0.19 -7.43 17.00
C TYR A 158 1.36 -8.24 17.55
N GLU A 159 2.07 -7.75 18.57
CA GLU A 159 3.13 -8.51 19.25
C GLU A 159 2.58 -9.78 19.91
N GLU A 160 1.43 -9.70 20.57
CA GLU A 160 0.74 -10.87 21.14
C GLU A 160 0.35 -11.88 20.05
N LYS A 161 -0.26 -11.42 18.95
CA LYS A 161 -0.59 -12.30 17.81
C LYS A 161 0.65 -12.97 17.20
N ILE A 162 1.77 -12.25 17.13
CA ILE A 162 3.03 -12.81 16.63
C ILE A 162 3.56 -13.87 17.61
N LYS A 163 3.49 -13.62 18.93
CA LYS A 163 3.88 -14.62 19.95
C LYS A 163 3.00 -15.87 19.86
N ASP A 164 1.68 -15.72 19.68
CA ASP A 164 0.74 -16.83 19.52
C ASP A 164 0.94 -17.62 18.21
N LEU A 165 1.33 -16.96 17.13
CA LEU A 165 1.67 -17.65 15.88
C LEU A 165 2.99 -18.41 16.01
N ARG A 166 3.97 -17.84 16.72
CA ARG A 166 5.25 -18.52 17.00
C ARG A 166 5.04 -19.74 17.89
N SER A 167 4.24 -19.64 18.94
CA SER A 167 3.95 -20.79 19.82
C SER A 167 3.22 -21.90 19.07
N ARG A 168 2.21 -21.57 18.25
CA ARG A 168 1.53 -22.55 17.38
C ARG A 168 2.46 -23.20 16.36
N LEU A 169 3.38 -22.44 15.76
CA LEU A 169 4.36 -22.99 14.83
C LEU A 169 5.29 -24.00 15.53
N ILE A 170 5.75 -23.69 16.74
CA ILE A 170 6.60 -24.58 17.53
C ILE A 170 5.86 -25.87 17.89
N ILE A 171 4.60 -25.77 18.32
CA ILE A 171 3.76 -26.95 18.63
C ILE A 171 3.60 -27.82 17.38
N SER A 172 3.23 -27.23 16.23
CA SER A 172 3.09 -27.97 14.96
C SER A 172 4.41 -28.58 14.47
N GLN A 173 5.55 -27.97 14.76
CA GLN A 173 6.86 -28.59 14.49
C GLN A 173 7.10 -29.80 15.41
N HIS A 174 6.81 -29.67 16.71
CA HIS A 174 6.96 -30.76 17.65
C HIS A 174 6.05 -31.95 17.34
N GLU A 175 4.80 -31.70 16.97
CA GLU A 175 3.85 -32.74 16.54
C GLU A 175 4.35 -33.47 15.30
N ARG A 176 4.84 -32.74 14.28
CA ARG A 176 5.43 -33.35 13.07
C ARG A 176 6.67 -34.18 13.38
N ASP A 177 7.52 -33.70 14.29
CA ASP A 177 8.71 -34.44 14.72
C ASP A 177 8.32 -35.69 15.51
N GLN A 178 7.29 -35.61 16.37
CA GLN A 178 6.74 -36.74 17.11
C GLN A 178 6.11 -37.78 16.17
N ASP A 179 5.35 -37.35 15.16
CA ASP A 179 4.76 -38.24 14.15
C ASP A 179 5.84 -38.92 13.29
N SER A 180 6.89 -38.19 12.93
CA SER A 180 8.07 -38.74 12.26
C SER A 180 8.77 -39.80 13.13
N GLN A 181 8.96 -39.52 14.43
CA GLN A 181 9.53 -40.47 15.38
C GLN A 181 8.66 -41.72 15.55
N ASN A 182 7.34 -41.54 15.71
CA ASN A 182 6.37 -42.64 15.80
C ASN A 182 6.39 -43.50 14.54
N SER A 183 6.41 -42.87 13.36
CA SER A 183 6.53 -43.55 12.07
C SER A 183 7.84 -44.36 11.99
N ALA A 184 8.96 -43.79 12.46
CA ALA A 184 10.25 -44.47 12.49
C ALA A 184 10.30 -45.64 13.49
N VAL A 185 9.56 -45.57 14.61
CA VAL A 185 9.40 -46.70 15.54
C VAL A 185 8.56 -47.80 14.90
N MET A 186 7.42 -47.45 14.30
CA MET A 186 6.54 -48.40 13.61
C MET A 186 7.28 -49.13 12.48
N LEU A 187 8.09 -48.42 11.69
CA LEU A 187 8.91 -49.04 10.65
C LEU A 187 9.93 -50.04 11.22
N ARG A 188 10.63 -49.69 12.32
CA ARG A 188 11.57 -50.60 13.00
C ARG A 188 10.88 -51.84 13.56
N GLU A 189 9.66 -51.69 14.10
CA GLU A 189 8.87 -52.83 14.56
C GLU A 189 8.44 -53.74 13.41
N LEU A 190 8.02 -53.16 12.28
CA LEU A 190 7.67 -53.92 11.08
C LEU A 190 8.90 -54.66 10.50
N GLU A 191 10.05 -53.99 10.42
CA GLU A 191 11.31 -54.60 10.01
C GLU A 191 11.72 -55.76 10.94
N SER A 192 11.56 -55.57 12.26
CA SER A 192 11.81 -56.60 13.26
C SER A 192 10.87 -57.81 13.09
N LYS A 193 9.56 -57.57 12.94
CA LYS A 193 8.57 -58.63 12.67
C LYS A 193 8.89 -59.39 11.38
N LEU A 194 9.24 -58.67 10.32
CA LEU A 194 9.62 -59.26 9.03
C LEU A 194 10.91 -60.10 9.14
N SER A 195 11.89 -59.66 9.93
CA SER A 195 13.09 -60.43 10.23
C SER A 195 12.78 -61.72 11.00
N VAL A 196 11.91 -61.64 12.02
CA VAL A 196 11.44 -62.81 12.77
C VAL A 196 10.71 -63.78 11.85
N GLU A 197 9.79 -63.30 11.00
CA GLU A 197 9.09 -64.15 10.02
C GLU A 197 10.04 -64.82 9.03
N ARG A 198 11.02 -64.08 8.50
CA ARG A 198 12.08 -64.65 7.64
C ARG A 198 12.86 -65.75 8.36
N SER A 199 13.28 -65.51 9.60
CA SER A 199 14.00 -66.51 10.40
C SER A 199 13.15 -67.74 10.72
N LEU A 200 11.84 -67.57 10.95
CA LEU A 200 10.93 -68.68 11.19
C LEU A 200 10.72 -69.49 9.92
N LYS A 201 10.56 -68.83 8.77
CA LYS A 201 10.48 -69.48 7.46
C LYS A 201 11.73 -70.29 7.15
N GLU A 202 12.92 -69.74 7.36
CA GLU A 202 14.18 -70.45 7.17
C GLU A 202 14.29 -71.69 8.08
N ARG A 203 13.87 -71.57 9.36
CA ARG A 203 13.83 -72.72 10.28
C ARG A 203 12.85 -73.80 9.85
N THR A 204 11.64 -73.43 9.39
CA THR A 204 10.65 -74.42 8.94
C THR A 204 11.07 -75.09 7.64
N GLU A 205 11.66 -74.35 6.71
CA GLU A 205 12.27 -74.91 5.49
C GLU A 205 13.39 -75.89 5.83
N ALA A 206 14.27 -75.57 6.79
CA ALA A 206 15.31 -76.49 7.25
C ALA A 206 14.74 -77.78 7.86
N ILE A 207 13.69 -77.70 8.69
CA ILE A 207 13.01 -78.87 9.26
C ILE A 207 12.32 -79.70 8.14
N LEU A 208 11.71 -79.05 7.15
CA LEU A 208 11.11 -79.74 6.01
C LEU A 208 12.17 -80.50 5.18
N ASP A 209 13.33 -79.91 4.96
CA ASP A 209 14.41 -80.57 4.25
C ASP A 209 15.03 -81.71 5.06
N GLU A 210 15.18 -81.54 6.38
CA GLU A 210 15.62 -82.63 7.26
C GLU A 210 14.61 -83.79 7.26
N THR A 211 13.31 -83.52 7.39
CA THR A 211 12.27 -84.55 7.37
C THR A 211 12.17 -85.25 6.00
N ARG A 212 12.34 -84.51 4.89
CA ARG A 212 12.48 -85.11 3.55
C ARG A 212 13.69 -86.03 3.48
N GLN A 213 14.85 -85.62 4.00
CA GLN A 213 16.04 -86.47 4.06
C GLN A 213 15.83 -87.70 4.96
N GLN A 214 15.14 -87.55 6.10
CA GLN A 214 14.81 -88.65 6.99
C GLN A 214 13.83 -89.66 6.34
N LEU A 215 12.84 -89.19 5.58
CA LEU A 215 11.94 -90.05 4.80
C LEU A 215 12.69 -90.76 3.67
N GLN A 216 13.64 -90.09 3.01
CA GLN A 216 14.57 -90.72 2.06
C GLN A 216 15.48 -91.76 2.72
N ARG A 217 15.88 -91.55 3.99
CA ARG A 217 16.66 -92.54 4.77
C ARG A 217 15.80 -93.72 5.25
N ARG A 218 14.54 -93.49 5.66
CA ARG A 218 13.60 -94.54 6.11
C ARG A 218 13.01 -95.38 4.98
N THR A 219 13.10 -94.90 3.74
CA THR A 219 12.80 -95.73 2.55
C THR A 219 13.93 -96.74 2.25
N ALA A 220 15.04 -96.71 2.99
CA ALA A 220 15.98 -97.83 3.08
C ALA A 220 15.49 -98.87 4.12
N PRO A 221 15.54 -100.18 3.82
CA PRO A 221 14.94 -101.20 4.67
C PRO A 221 15.82 -101.42 5.90
N ALA A 222 15.34 -101.03 7.07
CA ALA A 222 15.98 -101.37 8.33
C ALA A 222 14.97 -101.96 9.32
N ASN A 223 15.31 -103.20 9.69
CA ASN A 223 14.62 -104.16 10.53
C ASN A 223 14.13 -103.63 11.87
N THR A 224 12.99 -104.19 12.22
CA THR A 224 12.36 -104.37 13.53
C THR A 224 13.32 -104.73 14.67
N HIS A 225 13.18 -104.05 15.81
CA HIS A 225 13.62 -104.56 17.13
C HIS A 225 12.40 -104.77 18.06
N PRO A 226 12.43 -105.77 18.97
CA PRO A 226 11.25 -106.23 19.70
C PRO A 226 10.83 -105.30 20.86
N PRO A 227 9.55 -105.31 21.26
CA PRO A 227 8.95 -104.36 22.21
C PRO A 227 9.39 -104.49 23.69
N GLU A 228 10.08 -105.56 24.10
CA GLU A 228 10.41 -105.81 25.52
C GLU A 228 11.51 -104.88 26.10
N TYR A 229 12.36 -104.30 25.26
CA TYR A 229 13.37 -103.31 25.71
C TYR A 229 12.72 -101.98 26.11
N TYR A 230 11.59 -101.63 25.50
CA TYR A 230 10.89 -100.38 25.78
C TYR A 230 10.11 -100.43 27.09
N GLU A 231 9.53 -101.56 27.46
CA GLU A 231 8.82 -101.70 28.74
C GLU A 231 9.75 -101.55 29.94
N LYS A 232 10.94 -102.16 29.89
CA LYS A 232 11.93 -102.02 30.96
C LYS A 232 12.45 -100.58 31.07
N LYS A 233 12.69 -99.94 29.92
CA LYS A 233 13.13 -98.54 29.88
C LYS A 233 12.04 -97.56 30.32
N ILE A 234 10.77 -97.85 30.08
CA ILE A 234 9.63 -97.08 30.59
C ILE A 234 9.55 -97.19 32.12
N SER A 235 9.76 -98.39 32.68
CA SER A 235 9.77 -98.57 34.14
C SER A 235 10.96 -97.85 34.80
N ASP A 236 12.15 -97.92 34.22
CA ASP A 236 13.33 -97.23 34.73
C ASP A 236 13.15 -95.69 34.67
N LEU A 237 12.61 -95.17 33.57
CA LEU A 237 12.31 -93.74 33.42
C LEU A 237 11.18 -93.26 34.36
N GLN A 238 10.19 -94.11 34.67
CA GLN A 238 9.15 -93.80 35.66
C GLN A 238 9.74 -93.67 37.07
N ASN A 239 10.67 -94.55 37.45
CA ASN A 239 11.35 -94.48 38.73
C ASN A 239 12.26 -93.24 38.85
N GLU A 240 12.96 -92.88 37.77
CA GLU A 240 13.75 -91.64 37.71
C GLU A 240 12.87 -90.39 37.78
N LEU A 241 11.71 -90.39 37.10
CA LEU A 241 10.75 -89.29 37.14
C LEU A 241 10.22 -89.07 38.56
N ASP A 242 9.91 -90.14 39.29
CA ASP A 242 9.40 -90.03 40.66
C ASP A 242 10.49 -89.60 41.65
N GLN A 243 11.75 -90.01 41.45
CA GLN A 243 12.88 -89.46 42.20
C GLN A 243 13.07 -87.96 41.93
N VAL A 244 13.02 -87.53 40.67
CA VAL A 244 13.17 -86.11 40.30
C VAL A 244 12.01 -85.28 40.84
N LYS A 245 10.77 -85.76 40.78
CA LYS A 245 9.61 -85.11 41.41
C LYS A 245 9.78 -84.94 42.91
N SER A 246 10.32 -85.95 43.60
CA SER A 246 10.56 -85.86 45.05
C SER A 246 11.67 -84.86 45.41
N ARG A 247 12.70 -84.72 44.55
CA ARG A 247 13.77 -83.72 44.70
C ARG A 247 13.28 -82.32 44.36
N LEU A 248 12.46 -82.18 43.31
CA LEU A 248 11.81 -80.94 42.92
C LEU A 248 10.92 -80.42 44.04
N LYS A 249 10.09 -81.28 44.65
CA LYS A 249 9.22 -80.90 45.77
C LYS A 249 9.99 -80.43 47.01
N LYS A 250 11.16 -81.03 47.29
CA LYS A 250 12.05 -80.59 48.37
C LYS A 250 12.75 -79.26 48.05
N ALA A 251 13.14 -79.05 46.80
CA ALA A 251 13.69 -77.77 46.33
C ALA A 251 12.63 -76.65 46.31
N GLU A 252 11.38 -76.97 45.92
CA GLU A 252 10.24 -76.04 45.97
C GLU A 252 9.91 -75.61 47.41
N GLN A 253 9.99 -76.52 48.38
CA GLN A 253 9.79 -76.19 49.80
C GLN A 253 10.93 -75.32 50.35
N GLN A 254 12.16 -75.45 49.85
CA GLN A 254 13.29 -74.58 50.18
C GLN A 254 13.23 -73.22 49.46
N ALA A 255 12.58 -73.17 48.29
CA ALA A 255 12.36 -71.97 47.50
C ALA A 255 11.08 -71.19 47.88
N GLN A 256 10.23 -71.73 48.77
CA GLN A 256 8.92 -71.16 49.02
C GLN A 256 8.95 -69.83 49.81
N GLU A 257 9.97 -69.54 50.62
CA GLU A 257 10.13 -68.19 51.22
C GLU A 257 11.59 -67.77 51.51
N PRO A 258 12.38 -67.36 50.50
CA PRO A 258 13.56 -66.53 50.69
C PRO A 258 13.15 -65.11 51.10
N PRO A 259 13.83 -64.46 52.07
CA PRO A 259 13.54 -63.06 52.47
C PRO A 259 13.65 -62.06 51.31
N LEU A 260 14.43 -62.40 50.27
CA LEU A 260 14.56 -61.63 49.05
C LEU A 260 13.27 -61.59 48.23
N LEU A 261 12.49 -62.67 48.22
CA LEU A 261 11.23 -62.77 47.48
C LEU A 261 10.16 -61.84 48.06
N ARG A 262 10.05 -61.73 49.40
CA ARG A 262 9.19 -60.73 50.06
C ARG A 262 9.62 -59.30 49.76
N LYS A 263 10.93 -59.03 49.72
CA LYS A 263 11.45 -57.71 49.37
C LYS A 263 11.10 -57.33 47.93
N ILE A 264 11.23 -58.28 47.00
CA ILE A 264 10.84 -58.09 45.59
C ILE A 264 9.32 -57.93 45.46
N GLN A 265 8.52 -58.68 46.22
CA GLN A 265 7.05 -58.51 46.25
C GLN A 265 6.65 -57.12 46.76
N GLY A 266 7.27 -56.63 47.85
CA GLY A 266 7.03 -55.27 48.34
C GLY A 266 7.47 -54.19 47.35
N GLN A 267 8.61 -54.38 46.67
CA GLN A 267 9.05 -53.48 45.59
C GLN A 267 8.11 -53.50 44.39
N MET A 268 7.52 -54.64 44.05
CA MET A 268 6.50 -54.77 43.00
C MET A 268 5.20 -54.06 43.37
N GLU A 269 4.74 -54.18 44.61
CA GLU A 269 3.56 -53.45 45.09
C GLU A 269 3.79 -51.94 45.15
N GLU A 270 4.98 -51.51 45.62
CA GLU A 270 5.38 -50.11 45.60
C GLU A 270 5.45 -49.56 44.17
N LEU A 271 6.04 -50.32 43.24
CA LEU A 271 6.10 -49.93 41.83
C LEU A 271 4.71 -49.92 41.17
N HIS A 272 3.83 -50.87 41.52
CA HIS A 272 2.46 -50.91 41.04
C HIS A 272 1.63 -49.72 41.55
N THR A 273 1.77 -49.37 42.83
CA THR A 273 1.08 -48.20 43.40
C THR A 273 1.60 -46.90 42.81
N GLN A 274 2.91 -46.76 42.63
CA GLN A 274 3.52 -45.61 41.94
C GLN A 274 3.03 -45.51 40.48
N HIS A 275 2.98 -46.63 39.76
CA HIS A 275 2.50 -46.65 38.37
C HIS A 275 1.00 -46.33 38.29
N THR A 276 0.19 -46.85 39.20
CA THR A 276 -1.26 -46.54 39.26
C THR A 276 -1.49 -45.05 39.53
N GLN A 277 -0.72 -44.45 40.44
CA GLN A 277 -0.80 -43.02 40.70
C GLN A 277 -0.28 -42.18 39.53
N ALA A 278 0.77 -42.63 38.84
CA ALA A 278 1.27 -41.97 37.63
C ALA A 278 0.20 -41.99 36.52
N LEU A 279 -0.44 -43.13 36.27
CA LEU A 279 -1.55 -43.27 35.32
C LEU A 279 -2.74 -42.39 35.69
N GLN A 280 -3.07 -42.24 36.98
CA GLN A 280 -4.13 -41.35 37.42
C GLN A 280 -3.79 -39.87 37.16
N ARG A 281 -2.56 -39.45 37.46
CA ARG A 281 -2.09 -38.07 37.18
C ARG A 281 -2.10 -37.79 35.68
N GLU A 282 -1.64 -38.74 34.87
CA GLU A 282 -1.67 -38.64 33.41
C GLU A 282 -3.10 -38.57 32.88
N ARG A 283 -4.03 -39.38 33.41
CA ARG A 283 -5.47 -39.30 33.06
C ARG A 283 -6.11 -37.96 33.42
N THR A 284 -5.79 -37.40 34.59
CA THR A 284 -6.31 -36.07 34.96
C THR A 284 -5.70 -34.98 34.09
N HIS A 285 -4.41 -35.10 33.77
CA HIS A 285 -3.72 -34.14 32.92
C HIS A 285 -4.26 -34.17 31.48
N THR A 286 -4.40 -35.36 30.90
CA THR A 286 -5.00 -35.55 29.56
C THR A 286 -6.43 -35.03 29.52
N SER A 287 -7.28 -35.35 30.51
CA SER A 287 -8.64 -34.81 30.59
C SER A 287 -8.68 -33.28 30.63
N ALA A 288 -7.78 -32.63 31.38
CA ALA A 288 -7.73 -31.17 31.47
C ALA A 288 -7.23 -30.52 30.17
N VAL A 289 -6.23 -31.14 29.51
CA VAL A 289 -5.74 -30.71 28.20
C VAL A 289 -6.84 -30.87 27.14
N GLU A 290 -7.57 -31.99 27.15
CA GLU A 290 -8.69 -32.20 26.23
C GLU A 290 -9.82 -31.18 26.44
N GLU A 291 -10.14 -30.84 27.69
CA GLU A 291 -11.16 -29.82 27.98
C GLU A 291 -10.74 -28.44 27.49
N SER A 292 -9.48 -28.04 27.75
CA SER A 292 -8.93 -26.79 27.21
C SER A 292 -8.89 -26.77 25.68
N ALA A 293 -8.57 -27.91 25.04
CA ALA A 293 -8.61 -28.03 23.58
C ALA A 293 -10.04 -27.91 23.02
N ARG A 294 -11.04 -28.51 23.70
CA ARG A 294 -12.45 -28.37 23.32
C ARG A 294 -12.93 -26.92 23.43
N ASP A 295 -12.56 -26.20 24.48
CA ASP A 295 -12.98 -24.80 24.64
C ASP A 295 -12.30 -23.87 23.62
N LEU A 296 -11.03 -24.12 23.29
CA LEU A 296 -10.35 -23.43 22.22
C LEU A 296 -11.02 -23.70 20.86
N ALA A 297 -11.40 -24.96 20.58
CA ALA A 297 -12.10 -25.33 19.36
C ALA A 297 -13.47 -24.63 19.25
N LYS A 298 -14.27 -24.57 20.33
CA LYS A 298 -15.54 -23.83 20.35
C LYS A 298 -15.34 -22.34 20.05
N SER A 299 -14.35 -21.70 20.68
CA SER A 299 -14.06 -20.28 20.42
C SER A 299 -13.64 -20.03 18.96
N HIS A 300 -12.88 -20.96 18.37
CA HIS A 300 -12.54 -20.90 16.96
C HIS A 300 -13.76 -21.10 16.06
N GLU A 301 -14.64 -22.04 16.37
CA GLU A 301 -15.88 -22.28 15.64
C GLU A 301 -16.80 -21.05 15.69
N GLU A 302 -17.02 -20.45 16.86
CA GLU A 302 -17.79 -19.20 17.01
C GLU A 302 -17.21 -18.06 16.17
N ARG A 303 -15.87 -17.93 16.15
CA ARG A 303 -15.20 -16.95 15.30
C ARG A 303 -15.42 -17.25 13.82
N VAL A 304 -15.33 -18.51 13.39
CA VAL A 304 -15.58 -18.90 12.00
C VAL A 304 -17.03 -18.57 11.62
N VAL A 305 -18.01 -18.91 12.44
CA VAL A 305 -19.42 -18.57 12.22
C VAL A 305 -19.61 -17.06 12.09
N SER A 306 -18.94 -16.25 12.93
CA SER A 306 -19.01 -14.79 12.83
C SER A 306 -18.42 -14.25 11.52
N LEU A 307 -17.32 -14.84 11.04
CA LEU A 307 -16.68 -14.46 9.78
C LEU A 307 -17.53 -14.90 8.58
N GLU A 308 -18.13 -16.08 8.63
CA GLU A 308 -19.06 -16.57 7.62
C GLU A 308 -20.30 -15.68 7.51
N ALA A 309 -20.85 -15.22 8.65
CA ALA A 309 -21.95 -14.26 8.66
C ALA A 309 -21.56 -12.93 8.02
N CYS A 310 -20.40 -12.36 8.37
CA CYS A 310 -19.91 -11.14 7.74
C CYS A 310 -19.64 -11.32 6.23
N LEU A 311 -19.12 -12.48 5.80
CA LEU A 311 -18.93 -12.80 4.39
C LEU A 311 -20.26 -12.94 3.64
N ALA A 312 -21.28 -13.52 4.28
CA ALA A 312 -22.62 -13.60 3.72
C ALA A 312 -23.24 -12.20 3.53
N ASP A 313 -23.13 -11.32 4.53
CA ASP A 313 -23.58 -9.93 4.44
C ASP A 313 -22.86 -9.19 3.32
N LEU A 314 -21.54 -9.31 3.24
CA LEU A 314 -20.76 -8.70 2.17
C LEU A 314 -21.21 -9.23 0.80
N SER A 315 -21.42 -10.53 0.67
CA SER A 315 -21.89 -11.15 -0.58
C SER A 315 -23.27 -10.64 -0.99
N LEU A 316 -24.19 -10.45 -0.04
CA LEU A 316 -25.52 -9.88 -0.29
C LEU A 316 -25.44 -8.41 -0.72
N THR A 317 -24.58 -7.61 -0.06
CA THR A 317 -24.39 -6.21 -0.47
C THR A 317 -23.81 -6.12 -1.89
N VAL A 318 -22.80 -6.93 -2.22
CA VAL A 318 -22.21 -6.99 -3.57
C VAL A 318 -23.27 -7.39 -4.59
N ALA A 319 -24.08 -8.42 -4.31
CA ALA A 319 -25.18 -8.82 -5.18
C ALA A 319 -26.21 -7.69 -5.38
N SER A 320 -26.53 -6.91 -4.34
CA SER A 320 -27.42 -5.75 -4.47
C SER A 320 -26.84 -4.64 -5.35
N TYR A 321 -25.52 -4.41 -5.28
CA TYR A 321 -24.82 -3.43 -6.11
C TYR A 321 -24.77 -3.89 -7.57
N ASP A 322 -24.51 -5.17 -7.82
CA ASP A 322 -24.54 -5.73 -9.17
C ASP A 322 -25.93 -5.66 -9.79
N ARG A 323 -27.00 -5.93 -9.02
CA ARG A 323 -28.38 -5.76 -9.49
C ARG A 323 -28.68 -4.31 -9.86
N THR A 324 -28.33 -3.37 -8.98
CA THR A 324 -28.53 -1.93 -9.24
C THR A 324 -27.75 -1.49 -10.48
N ARG A 325 -26.51 -1.97 -10.64
CA ARG A 325 -25.68 -1.72 -11.82
C ARG A 325 -26.32 -2.27 -13.10
N GLN A 326 -26.92 -3.46 -13.07
CA GLN A 326 -27.64 -4.00 -14.23
C GLN A 326 -28.87 -3.14 -14.58
N GLU A 327 -29.62 -2.70 -13.58
CA GLU A 327 -30.76 -1.78 -13.78
C GLU A 327 -30.29 -0.45 -14.40
N ASP A 328 -29.18 0.11 -13.92
CA ASP A 328 -28.57 1.32 -14.48
C ASP A 328 -28.11 1.11 -15.93
N LEU A 329 -27.50 -0.03 -16.25
CA LEU A 329 -27.11 -0.34 -17.63
C LEU A 329 -28.32 -0.44 -18.56
N LEU A 330 -29.43 -1.04 -18.10
CA LEU A 330 -30.67 -1.10 -18.86
C LEU A 330 -31.30 0.28 -19.06
N THR A 331 -31.27 1.16 -18.05
CA THR A 331 -31.77 2.53 -18.19
C THR A 331 -30.91 3.36 -19.14
N ILE A 332 -29.58 3.23 -19.06
CA ILE A 332 -28.65 3.86 -19.99
C ILE A 332 -28.93 3.40 -21.43
N GLN A 333 -29.18 2.10 -21.64
CA GLN A 333 -29.53 1.58 -22.97
C GLN A 333 -30.83 2.19 -23.49
N LYS A 334 -31.89 2.22 -22.68
CA LYS A 334 -33.17 2.87 -23.05
C LYS A 334 -33.00 4.35 -23.40
N LEU A 335 -32.16 5.08 -22.65
CA LEU A 335 -31.87 6.48 -22.94
C LEU A 335 -31.07 6.65 -24.23
N LYS A 336 -30.10 5.78 -24.51
CA LYS A 336 -29.37 5.76 -25.80
C LYS A 336 -30.31 5.51 -26.97
N ASP A 337 -31.21 4.53 -26.85
CA ASP A 337 -32.20 4.22 -27.88
C ASP A 337 -33.10 5.44 -28.11
N LYS A 338 -33.55 6.11 -27.05
CA LYS A 338 -34.39 7.32 -27.19
C LYS A 338 -33.64 8.49 -27.84
N VAL A 339 -32.37 8.67 -27.53
CA VAL A 339 -31.53 9.70 -28.19
C VAL A 339 -31.35 9.37 -29.67
N SER A 340 -31.18 8.10 -30.02
CA SER A 340 -31.12 7.64 -31.42
C SER A 340 -32.42 7.93 -32.17
N GLU A 341 -33.58 7.62 -31.57
CA GLU A 341 -34.90 7.95 -32.13
C GLU A 341 -35.05 9.46 -32.38
N LEU A 342 -34.71 10.29 -31.39
CA LEU A 342 -34.79 11.76 -31.52
C LEU A 342 -33.80 12.31 -32.56
N ALA A 343 -32.64 11.69 -32.71
CA ALA A 343 -31.68 12.05 -33.74
C ALA A 343 -32.24 11.73 -35.14
N GLN A 344 -32.86 10.57 -35.31
CA GLN A 344 -33.53 10.18 -36.57
C GLN A 344 -34.69 11.14 -36.90
N GLU A 345 -35.50 11.50 -35.91
CA GLU A 345 -36.59 12.47 -36.07
C GLU A 345 -36.06 13.86 -36.48
N ASN A 346 -34.99 14.34 -35.84
CA ASN A 346 -34.36 15.61 -36.23
C ASN A 346 -33.80 15.57 -37.66
N THR A 347 -33.14 14.48 -38.05
CA THR A 347 -32.65 14.34 -39.44
C THR A 347 -33.78 14.30 -40.46
N PHE A 348 -34.92 13.68 -40.12
CA PHE A 348 -36.11 13.65 -40.97
C PHE A 348 -36.79 15.02 -41.07
N LEU A 349 -36.81 15.80 -39.99
CA LEU A 349 -37.35 17.16 -40.02
C LEU A 349 -36.44 18.12 -40.80
N LEU A 350 -35.12 17.97 -40.69
CA LEU A 350 -34.13 18.76 -41.44
C LEU A 350 -34.21 18.50 -42.95
N SER A 351 -34.38 17.25 -43.38
CA SER A 351 -34.49 16.93 -44.81
C SER A 351 -35.78 17.46 -45.45
N ARG A 352 -36.80 17.82 -44.65
CA ARG A 352 -38.06 18.39 -45.12
C ARG A 352 -38.05 19.92 -45.23
N LEU A 353 -36.98 20.56 -44.76
CA LEU A 353 -36.85 22.03 -44.66
C LEU A 353 -35.96 22.65 -45.73
N GLU A 354 -35.44 21.90 -46.72
CA GLU A 354 -34.77 22.50 -47.88
C GLU A 354 -35.78 22.88 -48.99
N PRO A 355 -35.87 24.17 -49.38
CA PRO A 355 -36.57 24.58 -50.59
C PRO A 355 -35.61 24.65 -51.78
N ASP A 356 -35.93 23.90 -52.84
CA ASP A 356 -35.37 24.08 -54.19
C ASP A 356 -35.75 25.46 -54.73
N THR A 357 -34.76 26.31 -55.04
CA THR A 357 -34.94 27.45 -55.97
C THR A 357 -33.66 27.73 -56.76
N ASP A 358 -33.49 26.97 -57.84
CA ASP A 358 -32.76 27.44 -59.02
C ASP A 358 -33.61 28.52 -59.72
N ASN A 359 -33.10 29.74 -59.87
CA ASN A 359 -33.56 30.62 -60.95
C ASN A 359 -32.51 31.66 -61.33
N SER A 360 -32.23 31.71 -62.63
CA SER A 360 -31.24 32.56 -63.27
C SER A 360 -31.46 34.04 -62.96
N GLU A 361 -30.37 34.70 -62.61
CA GLU A 361 -30.20 36.12 -62.37
C GLU A 361 -30.46 36.91 -63.67
N ALA A 362 -31.72 37.06 -64.05
CA ALA A 362 -32.13 38.03 -65.07
C ALA A 362 -32.06 39.41 -64.43
N ASP A 363 -31.03 40.16 -64.82
CA ASP A 363 -30.70 41.47 -64.26
C ASP A 363 -31.92 42.41 -64.34
N ILE A 364 -32.30 43.03 -63.21
CA ILE A 364 -33.53 43.85 -63.08
C ILE A 364 -33.61 44.92 -64.18
N THR A 365 -32.45 45.44 -64.55
CA THR A 365 -32.26 46.39 -65.66
C THR A 365 -32.73 45.84 -67.01
N THR A 366 -32.47 44.58 -67.31
CA THR A 366 -32.93 43.93 -68.55
C THR A 366 -34.44 43.73 -68.56
N LEU A 367 -35.03 43.41 -67.41
CA LEU A 367 -36.49 43.28 -67.24
C LEU A 367 -37.18 44.64 -67.37
N CYS A 368 -36.64 45.68 -66.72
CA CYS A 368 -37.15 47.04 -66.82
C CYS A 368 -37.08 47.59 -68.25
N GLN A 369 -35.99 47.32 -68.98
CA GLN A 369 -35.85 47.72 -70.38
C GLN A 369 -36.88 47.01 -71.28
N HIS A 370 -37.18 45.74 -71.01
CA HIS A 370 -38.18 44.99 -71.76
C HIS A 370 -39.61 45.51 -71.49
N ILE A 371 -39.93 45.80 -70.23
CA ILE A 371 -41.22 46.40 -69.84
C ILE A 371 -41.39 47.79 -70.47
N THR A 372 -40.33 48.60 -70.52
CA THR A 372 -40.37 49.94 -71.14
C THR A 372 -40.63 49.83 -72.64
N LYS A 373 -39.95 48.90 -73.34
CA LYS A 373 -40.19 48.66 -74.77
C LYS A 373 -41.62 48.21 -75.06
N LEU A 374 -42.19 47.34 -74.21
CA LEU A 374 -43.57 46.88 -74.36
C LEU A 374 -44.57 48.00 -74.07
N ARG A 375 -44.30 48.87 -73.09
CA ARG A 375 -45.09 50.09 -72.82
C ARG A 375 -45.10 51.02 -74.03
N ASP A 376 -43.94 51.29 -74.63
CA ASP A 376 -43.83 52.18 -75.79
C ASP A 376 -44.55 51.61 -77.02
N GLN A 377 -44.46 50.28 -77.22
CA GLN A 377 -45.22 49.59 -78.26
C GLN A 377 -46.73 49.67 -78.02
N LEU A 378 -47.19 49.54 -76.78
CA LEU A 378 -48.60 49.64 -76.40
C LEU A 378 -49.14 51.06 -76.64
N ILE A 379 -48.37 52.09 -76.29
CA ILE A 379 -48.72 53.50 -76.54
C ILE A 379 -48.80 53.76 -78.05
N THR A 380 -47.82 53.26 -78.82
CA THR A 380 -47.79 53.42 -80.27
C THR A 380 -48.96 52.71 -80.95
N ALA A 381 -49.31 51.50 -80.50
CA ALA A 381 -50.47 50.76 -81.00
C ALA A 381 -51.79 51.45 -80.63
N ASN A 382 -51.89 52.03 -79.44
CA ASN A 382 -53.08 52.73 -78.96
C ASN A 382 -53.33 54.06 -79.68
N LEU A 383 -52.29 54.73 -80.18
CA LEU A 383 -52.41 55.92 -81.05
C LEU A 383 -53.01 55.61 -82.44
N HIS A 384 -52.86 54.38 -82.91
CA HIS A 384 -53.36 53.93 -84.23
C HIS A 384 -54.67 53.13 -84.14
N ALA A 385 -55.22 52.93 -82.93
CA ALA A 385 -56.44 52.18 -82.71
C ALA A 385 -57.68 53.07 -82.90
N GLN A 386 -58.75 52.54 -83.50
CA GLN A 386 -60.01 53.28 -83.70
C GLN A 386 -60.74 53.63 -82.39
N ASN A 387 -60.41 52.97 -81.28
CA ASN A 387 -60.90 53.27 -79.93
C ASN A 387 -59.70 53.33 -78.97
N PRO A 388 -59.20 54.53 -78.60
CA PRO A 388 -58.08 54.67 -77.69
C PRO A 388 -58.48 54.30 -76.26
N VAL A 389 -57.70 53.43 -75.61
CA VAL A 389 -57.85 53.03 -74.20
C VAL A 389 -56.92 53.89 -73.34
N ASP A 390 -57.36 54.33 -72.16
CA ASP A 390 -56.48 55.03 -71.22
C ASP A 390 -55.44 54.07 -70.65
N VAL A 391 -54.19 54.19 -71.12
CA VAL A 391 -53.08 53.27 -70.79
C VAL A 391 -52.59 53.51 -69.36
N GLU A 392 -52.85 54.68 -68.77
CA GLU A 392 -52.35 55.07 -67.46
C GLU A 392 -53.18 54.47 -66.32
N SER A 393 -54.51 54.38 -66.47
CA SER A 393 -55.36 53.67 -65.50
C SER A 393 -55.22 52.15 -65.53
N LEU A 394 -54.81 51.56 -66.65
CA LEU A 394 -54.56 50.11 -66.74
C LEU A 394 -53.27 49.68 -66.02
N LEU A 395 -52.28 50.57 -65.93
CA LEU A 395 -50.99 50.34 -65.26
C LEU A 395 -51.01 50.77 -63.78
N ASN A 396 -51.89 51.70 -63.40
CA ASN A 396 -52.03 52.22 -62.02
C ASN A 396 -53.14 51.55 -61.17
N GLY A 397 -53.44 50.27 -61.39
CA GLY A 397 -54.34 49.49 -60.52
C GLY A 397 -53.81 49.25 -59.09
N GLY A 398 -52.62 49.74 -58.75
CA GLY A 398 -51.91 49.47 -57.50
C GLY A 398 -52.49 50.13 -56.25
N GLU A 399 -53.12 51.31 -56.33
CA GLU A 399 -53.58 52.02 -55.12
C GLU A 399 -54.73 51.27 -54.41
N ASN A 400 -55.67 50.70 -55.15
CA ASN A 400 -56.78 49.94 -54.55
C ASN A 400 -56.37 48.57 -54.01
N ILE A 401 -55.33 47.96 -54.56
CA ILE A 401 -54.78 46.68 -54.07
C ILE A 401 -53.94 46.94 -52.81
N HIS A 402 -53.19 48.04 -52.76
CA HIS A 402 -52.34 48.38 -51.62
C HIS A 402 -53.16 48.69 -50.35
N VAL A 403 -54.30 49.36 -50.48
CA VAL A 403 -55.21 49.60 -49.35
C VAL A 403 -55.81 48.30 -48.82
N ARG A 404 -56.16 47.36 -49.72
CA ARG A 404 -56.71 46.06 -49.33
C ARG A 404 -55.66 45.15 -48.69
N CYS A 405 -54.47 45.08 -49.27
CA CYS A 405 -53.33 44.37 -48.67
C CYS A 405 -52.90 44.98 -47.34
N GLN A 406 -53.02 46.30 -47.16
CA GLN A 406 -52.71 46.95 -45.89
C GLN A 406 -53.75 46.64 -44.82
N GLN A 407 -55.04 46.59 -45.19
CA GLN A 407 -56.09 46.13 -44.28
C GLN A 407 -55.94 44.65 -43.89
N GLU A 408 -55.60 43.78 -44.86
CA GLU A 408 -55.32 42.36 -44.59
C GLU A 408 -54.06 42.20 -43.73
N TYR A 409 -53.02 43.00 -43.96
CA TYR A 409 -51.81 43.02 -43.13
C TYR A 409 -52.10 43.44 -41.70
N ASP A 410 -52.90 44.49 -41.50
CA ASP A 410 -53.27 44.97 -40.17
C ASP A 410 -54.14 43.93 -39.43
N GLN A 411 -55.05 43.25 -40.14
CA GLN A 411 -55.83 42.13 -39.58
C GLN A 411 -54.94 40.95 -39.19
N LEU A 412 -54.02 40.53 -40.07
CA LEU A 412 -53.09 39.43 -39.78
C LEU A 412 -52.16 39.77 -38.63
N ARG A 413 -51.80 41.05 -38.48
CA ARG A 413 -50.98 41.55 -37.38
C ARG A 413 -51.73 41.52 -36.05
N GLU A 414 -53.01 41.90 -36.04
CA GLU A 414 -53.86 41.74 -34.86
C GLU A 414 -54.09 40.27 -34.50
N GLU A 415 -54.36 39.41 -35.48
CA GLU A 415 -54.48 37.96 -35.27
C GLU A 415 -53.17 37.35 -34.75
N PHE A 416 -52.02 37.80 -35.24
CA PHE A 416 -50.71 37.36 -34.77
C PHE A 416 -50.41 37.83 -33.34
N GLU A 417 -50.72 39.08 -32.99
CA GLU A 417 -50.57 39.54 -31.60
C GLU A 417 -51.56 38.83 -30.66
N ASN A 418 -52.79 38.58 -31.10
CA ASN A 418 -53.76 37.77 -30.36
C ASN A 418 -53.28 36.33 -30.19
N TYR A 419 -52.76 35.68 -31.25
CA TYR A 419 -52.18 34.35 -31.18
C TYR A 419 -50.93 34.31 -30.28
N LYS A 420 -50.10 35.34 -30.30
CA LYS A 420 -48.92 35.47 -29.44
C LYS A 420 -49.31 35.68 -27.98
N ILE A 421 -50.39 36.42 -27.69
CA ILE A 421 -50.94 36.56 -26.34
C ILE A 421 -51.56 35.23 -25.87
N SER A 422 -52.38 34.57 -26.71
CA SER A 422 -53.00 33.27 -26.42
C SER A 422 -51.97 32.14 -26.28
N SER A 423 -50.91 32.14 -27.09
CA SER A 423 -49.78 31.19 -27.02
C SER A 423 -48.92 31.43 -25.78
N LYS A 424 -48.68 32.69 -25.39
CA LYS A 424 -48.03 33.01 -24.10
C LYS A 424 -48.89 32.62 -22.89
N GLN A 425 -50.22 32.72 -22.99
CA GLN A 425 -51.15 32.26 -21.94
C GLN A 425 -51.23 30.72 -21.89
N GLN A 426 -51.26 30.02 -23.03
CA GLN A 426 -51.18 28.55 -23.08
C GLN A 426 -49.81 28.02 -22.65
N SER A 427 -48.71 28.70 -22.97
CA SER A 427 -47.37 28.34 -22.48
C SER A 427 -47.22 28.50 -20.97
N LYS A 428 -47.89 29.50 -20.37
CA LYS A 428 -47.94 29.65 -18.90
C LYS A 428 -48.85 28.60 -18.25
N ALA A 429 -50.02 28.32 -18.84
CA ALA A 429 -50.94 27.30 -18.33
C ALA A 429 -50.38 25.86 -18.47
N ALA A 430 -49.71 25.54 -19.58
CA ALA A 430 -49.09 24.22 -19.81
C ALA A 430 -47.80 24.02 -18.99
N LYS A 431 -47.01 25.08 -18.75
CA LYS A 431 -45.86 25.00 -17.82
C LYS A 431 -46.29 24.90 -16.36
N GLU A 432 -47.43 25.49 -15.97
CA GLU A 432 -47.94 25.35 -14.60
C GLU A 432 -48.68 24.03 -14.34
N THR A 433 -49.30 23.39 -15.33
CA THR A 433 -50.02 22.12 -15.14
C THR A 433 -49.12 20.89 -15.27
N VAL A 434 -48.08 20.92 -16.11
CA VAL A 434 -47.12 19.80 -16.24
C VAL A 434 -46.04 19.83 -15.14
N CYS A 435 -45.78 20.99 -14.52
CA CYS A 435 -44.72 21.15 -13.52
C CYS A 435 -45.21 21.23 -12.05
N LYS A 436 -46.52 21.21 -11.78
CA LYS A 436 -47.10 21.16 -10.42
C LYS A 436 -47.64 19.76 -10.01
N GLY A 437 -47.47 18.73 -10.83
CA GLY A 437 -47.81 17.34 -10.48
C GLY A 437 -46.74 16.66 -9.62
N GLU A 438 -47.13 15.62 -8.87
CA GLU A 438 -46.25 14.80 -8.00
C GLU A 438 -44.94 14.36 -8.68
N CYS A 439 -44.98 14.14 -10.00
CA CYS A 439 -43.83 13.79 -10.82
C CYS A 439 -42.75 14.89 -10.85
N GLY A 440 -43.12 16.17 -10.90
CA GLY A 440 -42.17 17.29 -10.85
C GLY A 440 -41.44 17.36 -9.52
N LYS A 441 -42.16 17.17 -8.41
CA LYS A 441 -41.57 17.10 -7.06
C LYS A 441 -40.65 15.90 -6.91
N GLN A 442 -41.05 14.72 -7.39
CA GLN A 442 -40.18 13.53 -7.38
C GLN A 442 -38.90 13.71 -8.20
N ILE A 443 -38.97 14.37 -9.36
CA ILE A 443 -37.79 14.68 -10.17
C ILE A 443 -36.88 15.68 -9.44
N GLU A 444 -37.44 16.71 -8.80
CA GLU A 444 -36.68 17.67 -7.99
C GLU A 444 -35.99 16.99 -6.79
N ASP A 445 -36.71 16.10 -6.09
CA ASP A 445 -36.23 15.32 -4.95
C ASP A 445 -35.13 14.32 -5.37
N LEU A 446 -35.31 13.62 -6.49
CA LEU A 446 -34.29 12.73 -7.04
C LEU A 446 -33.05 13.51 -7.47
N ARG A 447 -33.22 14.68 -8.10
CA ARG A 447 -32.10 15.57 -8.42
C ARG A 447 -31.39 16.06 -7.16
N GLN A 448 -32.12 16.37 -6.10
CA GLN A 448 -31.54 16.76 -4.82
C GLN A 448 -30.80 15.59 -4.15
N LYS A 449 -31.35 14.37 -4.19
CA LYS A 449 -30.69 13.16 -3.70
C LYS A 449 -29.42 12.84 -4.47
N VAL A 450 -29.43 12.95 -5.80
CA VAL A 450 -28.24 12.76 -6.64
C VAL A 450 -27.19 13.83 -6.33
N ARG A 451 -27.59 15.09 -6.11
CA ARG A 451 -26.66 16.16 -5.66
C ARG A 451 -26.05 15.83 -4.30
N ASN A 452 -26.85 15.38 -3.34
CA ASN A 452 -26.39 15.03 -2.00
C ASN A 452 -25.49 13.79 -2.00
N LEU A 453 -25.78 12.77 -2.82
CA LEU A 453 -24.93 11.59 -2.97
C LEU A 453 -23.63 11.94 -3.68
N ALA A 454 -23.67 12.82 -4.69
CA ALA A 454 -22.47 13.30 -5.36
C ALA A 454 -21.57 14.11 -4.41
N SER A 455 -22.14 14.97 -3.56
CA SER A 455 -21.36 15.71 -2.56
C SER A 455 -20.84 14.80 -1.45
N ALA A 456 -21.61 13.82 -0.98
CA ALA A 456 -21.14 12.82 -0.01
C ALA A 456 -20.00 11.97 -0.57
N ALA A 457 -20.10 11.52 -1.83
CA ALA A 457 -19.04 10.79 -2.51
C ALA A 457 -17.78 11.65 -2.72
N GLN A 458 -17.96 12.95 -3.02
CA GLN A 458 -16.84 13.89 -3.13
C GLN A 458 -16.14 14.09 -1.78
N LEU A 459 -16.90 14.31 -0.70
CA LEU A 459 -16.34 14.42 0.65
C LEU A 459 -15.63 13.14 1.11
N ALA A 460 -16.18 11.96 0.77
CA ALA A 460 -15.53 10.68 1.05
C ALA A 460 -14.22 10.53 0.26
N ALA A 461 -14.21 10.90 -1.03
CA ALA A 461 -12.99 10.89 -1.84
C ALA A 461 -11.93 11.87 -1.31
N ASP A 462 -12.34 13.07 -0.89
CA ASP A 462 -11.44 14.07 -0.30
C ASP A 462 -10.89 13.58 1.06
N SER A 463 -11.71 12.92 1.88
CA SER A 463 -11.27 12.28 3.13
C SER A 463 -10.26 11.15 2.87
N HIS A 464 -10.54 10.26 1.92
CA HIS A 464 -9.62 9.18 1.56
C HIS A 464 -8.32 9.69 0.96
N THR A 465 -8.36 10.72 0.11
CA THR A 465 -7.13 11.33 -0.43
C THR A 465 -6.30 11.98 0.66
N GLN A 466 -6.94 12.63 1.65
CA GLN A 466 -6.24 13.17 2.82
C GLN A 466 -5.63 12.07 3.69
N GLN A 467 -6.34 10.95 3.91
CA GLN A 467 -5.82 9.79 4.66
C GLN A 467 -4.66 9.11 3.92
N VAL A 468 -4.73 8.99 2.60
CA VAL A 468 -3.60 8.48 1.80
C VAL A 468 -2.40 9.43 1.87
N ALA A 469 -2.63 10.74 1.89
CA ALA A 469 -1.56 11.73 2.05
C ALA A 469 -0.92 11.66 3.45
N SER A 470 -1.69 11.47 4.52
CA SER A 470 -1.16 11.30 5.88
C SER A 470 -0.35 10.02 6.01
N LEU A 471 -0.86 8.88 5.52
CA LEU A 471 -0.15 7.60 5.52
C LEU A 471 1.15 7.67 4.69
N ARG A 472 1.14 8.38 3.55
CA ARG A 472 2.37 8.63 2.78
C ARG A 472 3.39 9.45 3.55
N LYS A 473 2.95 10.48 4.28
CA LYS A 473 3.82 11.31 5.12
C LYS A 473 4.40 10.51 6.29
N GLU A 474 3.59 9.69 6.95
CA GLU A 474 4.04 8.80 8.03
C GLU A 474 5.04 7.76 7.51
N SER A 475 4.76 7.11 6.38
CA SER A 475 5.70 6.17 5.75
C SER A 475 7.03 6.84 5.40
N ALA A 476 7.00 8.07 4.87
CA ALA A 476 8.21 8.84 4.59
C ALA A 476 8.98 9.21 5.87
N ALA A 477 8.28 9.60 6.94
CA ALA A 477 8.89 9.92 8.23
C ALA A 477 9.53 8.67 8.88
N SER A 478 8.86 7.53 8.86
CA SER A 478 9.40 6.26 9.34
C SER A 478 10.64 5.84 8.55
N LYS A 479 10.62 5.94 7.21
CA LYS A 479 11.79 5.69 6.36
C LYS A 479 12.97 6.59 6.70
N ALA A 480 12.74 7.90 6.83
CA ALA A 480 13.79 8.85 7.22
C ALA A 480 14.35 8.55 8.62
N SER A 481 13.52 8.10 9.57
CA SER A 481 13.96 7.67 10.90
C SER A 481 14.90 6.45 10.81
N TYR A 482 14.54 5.42 10.05
CA TYR A 482 15.38 4.24 9.86
C TYR A 482 16.68 4.56 9.11
N GLU A 483 16.64 5.41 8.09
CA GLU A 483 17.85 5.89 7.41
C GLU A 483 18.79 6.64 8.37
N ASN A 484 18.24 7.47 9.26
CA ASN A 484 19.02 8.17 10.28
C ASN A 484 19.59 7.20 11.33
N GLN A 485 18.83 6.19 11.77
CA GLN A 485 19.32 5.15 12.67
C GLN A 485 20.45 4.33 12.03
N LEU A 486 20.29 3.96 10.76
CA LEU A 486 21.33 3.26 10.00
C LEU A 486 22.60 4.09 9.91
N ARG A 487 22.49 5.38 9.55
CA ARG A 487 23.64 6.30 9.51
C ARG A 487 24.32 6.46 10.88
N ARG A 488 23.57 6.49 11.97
CA ARG A 488 24.12 6.52 13.34
C ARG A 488 24.90 5.25 13.64
N LEU A 489 24.29 4.08 13.40
CA LEU A 489 24.97 2.79 13.62
C LEU A 489 26.21 2.64 12.73
N GLU A 490 26.18 3.09 11.48
CA GLU A 490 27.35 3.10 10.60
C GLU A 490 28.46 4.01 11.16
N SER A 491 28.11 5.19 11.67
CA SER A 491 29.06 6.11 12.31
C SER A 491 29.67 5.50 13.57
N ASP A 492 28.84 4.89 14.43
CA ASP A 492 29.28 4.26 15.68
C ASP A 492 30.21 3.07 15.41
N ASN A 493 29.87 2.24 14.41
CA ASN A 493 30.72 1.15 13.98
C ASN A 493 32.06 1.65 13.42
N ARG A 494 32.06 2.71 12.61
CA ARG A 494 33.31 3.33 12.11
C ARG A 494 34.16 3.88 13.27
N ALA A 495 33.53 4.52 14.26
CA ALA A 495 34.23 5.02 15.43
C ALA A 495 34.82 3.88 16.27
N ALA A 496 34.09 2.78 16.47
CA ALA A 496 34.58 1.60 17.17
C ALA A 496 35.75 0.93 16.45
N VAL A 497 35.69 0.81 15.11
CA VAL A 497 36.80 0.29 14.30
C VAL A 497 38.03 1.18 14.44
N ALA A 498 37.88 2.51 14.31
CA ALA A 498 38.99 3.45 14.48
C ALA A 498 39.62 3.37 15.88
N ALA A 499 38.81 3.20 16.93
CA ALA A 499 39.31 3.02 18.29
C ALA A 499 40.11 1.72 18.46
N LEU A 500 39.64 0.61 17.88
CA LEU A 500 40.35 -0.67 17.90
C LEU A 500 41.65 -0.62 17.09
N GLU A 501 41.65 0.05 15.94
CA GLU A 501 42.87 0.30 15.14
C GLU A 501 43.88 1.14 15.92
N GLN A 502 43.43 2.18 16.63
CA GLN A 502 44.29 2.97 17.50
C GLN A 502 44.88 2.12 18.65
N GLN A 503 44.06 1.30 19.31
CA GLN A 503 44.56 0.40 20.36
C GLN A 503 45.60 -0.60 19.83
N LEU A 504 45.37 -1.16 18.64
CA LEU A 504 46.33 -2.05 17.97
C LEU A 504 47.64 -1.32 17.66
N SER A 505 47.57 -0.10 17.14
CA SER A 505 48.77 0.71 16.85
C SER A 505 49.58 1.02 18.11
N LEU A 506 48.89 1.33 19.22
CA LEU A 506 49.53 1.57 20.52
C LEU A 506 50.13 0.28 21.09
N GLN A 507 49.48 -0.87 20.92
CA GLN A 507 50.03 -2.17 21.33
C GLN A 507 51.28 -2.51 20.52
N GLN A 508 51.26 -2.30 19.19
CA GLN A 508 52.42 -2.49 18.32
C GLN A 508 53.57 -1.57 18.74
N GLN A 509 53.29 -0.29 19.03
CA GLN A 509 54.30 0.65 19.51
C GLN A 509 54.89 0.23 20.87
N ARG A 510 54.05 -0.21 21.82
CA ARG A 510 54.51 -0.73 23.12
C ARG A 510 55.37 -1.98 22.96
N SER A 511 54.95 -2.91 22.09
CA SER A 511 55.72 -4.13 21.80
C SER A 511 57.05 -3.83 21.12
N LEU A 512 57.10 -2.84 20.23
CA LEU A 512 58.35 -2.38 19.62
C LEU A 512 59.27 -1.73 20.66
N SER A 513 58.72 -0.92 21.56
CA SER A 513 59.49 -0.33 22.67
C SER A 513 60.09 -1.40 23.57
N THR A 514 59.29 -2.37 24.02
CA THR A 514 59.79 -3.45 24.88
C THR A 514 60.81 -4.32 24.18
N LEU A 515 60.62 -4.63 22.89
CA LEU A 515 61.65 -5.32 22.10
C LEU A 515 62.94 -4.50 22.03
N SER A 516 62.86 -3.20 21.75
CA SER A 516 64.05 -2.33 21.71
C SER A 516 64.77 -2.25 23.05
N GLU A 517 64.04 -2.21 24.17
CA GLU A 517 64.62 -2.26 25.52
C GLU A 517 65.31 -3.60 25.79
N ARG A 518 64.72 -4.72 25.34
CA ARG A 518 65.34 -6.05 25.48
C ARG A 518 66.55 -6.20 24.58
N ASP A 519 66.53 -5.66 23.38
CA ASP A 519 67.69 -5.65 22.49
C ASP A 519 68.83 -4.83 23.09
N MET A 520 68.54 -3.68 23.70
CA MET A 520 69.53 -2.89 24.45
C MET A 520 70.09 -3.66 25.66
N GLU A 521 69.24 -4.37 26.40
CA GLU A 521 69.69 -5.20 27.53
C GLU A 521 70.54 -6.39 27.07
N ILE A 522 70.18 -7.04 25.96
CA ILE A 522 71.00 -8.12 25.36
C ILE A 522 72.35 -7.55 24.91
N GLN A 523 72.38 -6.37 24.28
CA GLN A 523 73.62 -5.70 23.90
C GLN A 523 74.48 -5.40 25.14
N ARG A 524 73.86 -4.90 26.22
CA ARG A 524 74.56 -4.64 27.48
C ARG A 524 75.13 -5.92 28.10
N LEU A 525 74.32 -6.98 28.22
CA LEU A 525 74.74 -8.26 28.79
C LEU A 525 75.82 -8.94 27.94
N THR A 526 75.71 -8.86 26.61
CA THR A 526 76.76 -9.37 25.72
C THR A 526 78.05 -8.57 25.87
N GLU A 527 78.00 -7.24 26.01
CA GLU A 527 79.19 -6.43 26.32
C GLU A 527 79.80 -6.79 27.70
N GLU A 528 78.98 -6.99 28.73
CA GLU A 528 79.43 -7.42 30.06
C GLU A 528 80.06 -8.82 30.02
N LEU A 529 79.48 -9.77 29.28
CA LEU A 529 80.07 -11.09 29.02
C LEU A 529 81.39 -10.98 28.27
N HIS A 530 81.48 -10.17 27.22
CA HIS A 530 82.73 -9.96 26.48
C HIS A 530 83.82 -9.31 27.36
N LYS A 531 83.45 -8.43 28.30
CA LYS A 531 84.38 -7.89 29.32
C LYS A 531 84.83 -8.97 30.29
N ARG A 532 83.93 -9.85 30.73
CA ARG A 532 84.24 -10.98 31.64
C ARG A 532 85.10 -12.05 30.98
N ASN A 533 84.92 -12.31 29.68
CA ASN A 533 85.68 -13.30 28.91
C ASN A 533 87.10 -12.83 28.52
N LYS A 534 87.45 -11.55 28.73
CA LYS A 534 88.82 -11.03 28.62
C LYS A 534 89.66 -11.23 29.90
N MET A 535 89.09 -11.81 30.94
CA MET A 535 89.82 -12.24 32.15
C MET A 535 90.29 -13.69 31.98
N PRO A 536 91.52 -14.06 32.42
CA PRO A 536 92.07 -15.40 32.18
C PRO A 536 91.29 -16.48 32.95
N PRO A 537 91.28 -17.75 32.47
CA PRO A 537 90.43 -18.77 33.03
C PRO A 537 91.00 -19.28 34.35
N GLN A 538 90.33 -18.98 35.45
CA GLN A 538 90.44 -19.77 36.67
C GLN A 538 89.05 -20.27 37.10
N SER A 539 89.05 -21.54 37.49
CA SER A 539 87.99 -22.32 38.15
C SER A 539 86.62 -22.43 37.47
N GLY A 540 86.45 -23.58 36.79
CA GLY A 540 85.21 -24.04 36.17
C GLY A 540 84.13 -24.51 37.15
N LEU A 541 83.75 -23.67 38.12
CA LEU A 541 82.62 -23.96 39.01
C LEU A 541 81.60 -22.82 39.13
N GLY A 542 81.79 -21.69 38.43
CA GLY A 542 80.91 -20.51 38.55
C GLY A 542 79.75 -20.43 37.55
N SER A 543 79.68 -21.33 36.56
CA SER A 543 78.70 -21.23 35.48
C SER A 543 77.30 -21.70 35.87
N LEU A 544 77.17 -22.60 36.85
CA LEU A 544 75.88 -23.16 37.28
C LEU A 544 75.19 -22.29 38.35
N GLU A 545 75.99 -21.65 39.20
CA GLU A 545 75.52 -20.78 40.30
C GLU A 545 75.13 -19.40 39.81
N ALA A 546 75.81 -18.86 38.79
CA ALA A 546 75.40 -17.62 38.13
C ALA A 546 74.07 -17.80 37.37
N THR A 547 73.85 -18.94 36.73
CA THR A 547 72.56 -19.28 36.11
C THR A 547 71.45 -19.52 37.14
N ALA A 548 71.78 -20.13 38.29
CA ALA A 548 70.82 -20.35 39.38
C ALA A 548 70.46 -19.04 40.12
N ALA A 549 71.40 -18.11 40.28
CA ALA A 549 71.15 -16.80 40.88
C ALA A 549 70.28 -15.89 39.99
N LEU A 550 70.48 -15.94 38.67
CA LEU A 550 69.63 -15.26 37.69
C LEU A 550 68.22 -15.87 37.64
N LEU A 551 68.08 -17.20 37.72
CA LEU A 551 66.76 -17.85 37.85
C LEU A 551 66.06 -17.51 39.18
N SER A 552 66.80 -17.44 40.29
CA SER A 552 66.23 -17.13 41.61
C SER A 552 65.79 -15.67 41.76
N GLN A 553 66.41 -14.73 41.04
CA GLN A 553 65.95 -13.33 41.00
C GLN A 553 64.68 -13.14 40.15
N VAL A 554 64.42 -14.04 39.19
CA VAL A 554 63.18 -14.04 38.39
C VAL A 554 62.03 -14.75 39.12
N SER A 555 62.32 -15.72 39.99
CA SER A 555 61.31 -16.51 40.71
C SER A 555 60.96 -16.00 42.12
N GLY A 556 61.70 -15.04 42.69
CA GLY A 556 61.62 -14.71 44.12
C GLY A 556 60.67 -13.57 44.55
N GLY A 557 59.99 -12.85 43.65
CA GLY A 557 59.29 -11.62 44.08
C GLY A 557 58.17 -11.05 43.20
N SER A 558 57.71 -11.73 42.15
CA SER A 558 56.68 -11.19 41.27
C SER A 558 55.79 -12.26 40.61
N GLU A 559 55.50 -13.38 41.29
CA GLU A 559 54.56 -14.36 40.74
C GLU A 559 53.11 -13.86 40.74
N GLY A 560 52.72 -12.95 41.64
CA GLY A 560 51.36 -12.37 41.65
C GLY A 560 51.02 -11.53 40.41
N PRO A 561 51.83 -10.54 40.01
CA PRO A 561 51.56 -9.71 38.83
C PRO A 561 51.71 -10.44 37.50
N LEU A 562 52.69 -11.34 37.36
CA LEU A 562 52.93 -12.08 36.11
C LEU A 562 51.85 -13.15 35.88
N LEU A 563 51.44 -13.86 36.94
CA LEU A 563 50.37 -14.86 36.85
C LEU A 563 49.01 -14.19 36.59
N HIS A 564 48.73 -13.05 37.26
CA HIS A 564 47.53 -12.25 36.98
C HIS A 564 47.53 -11.73 35.55
N HIS A 565 48.68 -11.26 35.04
CA HIS A 565 48.78 -10.82 33.65
C HIS A 565 48.59 -11.97 32.65
N LEU A 566 49.13 -13.15 32.93
CA LEU A 566 48.89 -14.36 32.14
C LEU A 566 47.42 -14.79 32.17
N GLU A 567 46.76 -14.71 33.33
CA GLU A 567 45.34 -15.01 33.48
C GLU A 567 44.47 -13.99 32.73
N GLU A 568 44.80 -12.69 32.80
CA GLU A 568 44.13 -11.65 32.01
C GLU A 568 44.34 -11.83 30.50
N LEU A 569 45.54 -12.23 30.06
CA LEU A 569 45.80 -12.56 28.66
C LEU A 569 44.98 -13.77 28.22
N ALA A 570 44.89 -14.82 29.04
CA ALA A 570 44.06 -15.98 28.74
C ALA A 570 42.56 -15.62 28.63
N ARG A 571 42.06 -14.74 29.51
CA ARG A 571 40.68 -14.22 29.42
C ARG A 571 40.45 -13.42 28.13
N LYS A 572 41.39 -12.53 27.78
CA LYS A 572 41.33 -11.77 26.52
C LYS A 572 41.42 -12.67 25.29
N ASP A 573 42.26 -13.70 25.31
CA ASP A 573 42.38 -14.67 24.21
C ASP A 573 41.10 -15.51 24.07
N GLN A 574 40.47 -15.87 25.18
CA GLN A 574 39.16 -16.53 25.18
C GLN A 574 38.07 -15.62 24.61
N GLU A 575 38.04 -14.36 25.02
CA GLU A 575 37.10 -13.35 24.52
C GLU A 575 37.31 -13.08 23.02
N ILE A 576 38.55 -12.89 22.56
CA ILE A 576 38.91 -12.74 21.14
C ILE A 576 38.48 -13.99 20.36
N SER A 577 38.69 -15.19 20.91
CA SER A 577 38.28 -16.45 20.29
C SER A 577 36.76 -16.61 20.23
N GLN A 578 36.03 -16.05 21.20
CA GLN A 578 34.58 -15.99 21.21
C GLN A 578 34.06 -14.98 20.18
N LEU A 579 34.56 -13.73 20.20
CA LEU A 579 34.21 -12.68 19.24
C LEU A 579 34.52 -13.10 17.79
N ARG A 580 35.62 -13.83 17.56
CA ARG A 580 35.93 -14.40 16.24
C ARG A 580 34.94 -15.48 15.81
N ARG A 581 34.43 -16.28 16.74
CA ARG A 581 33.38 -17.28 16.46
C ARG A 581 32.05 -16.61 16.16
N GLU A 582 31.66 -15.62 16.96
CA GLU A 582 30.45 -14.82 16.76
C GLU A 582 30.50 -14.05 15.44
N LYS A 583 31.64 -13.43 15.10
CA LYS A 583 31.87 -12.79 13.80
C LYS A 583 31.67 -13.78 12.65
N ARG A 584 32.31 -14.95 12.71
CA ARG A 584 32.14 -15.97 11.65
C ARG A 584 30.69 -16.42 11.54
N GLN A 585 29.99 -16.60 12.66
CA GLN A 585 28.58 -16.96 12.68
C GLN A 585 27.72 -15.87 12.04
N GLN A 586 27.94 -14.61 12.38
CA GLN A 586 27.24 -13.46 11.78
C GLN A 586 27.54 -13.31 10.29
N GLU A 587 28.78 -13.54 9.85
CA GLU A 587 29.12 -13.54 8.43
C GLU A 587 28.42 -14.68 7.67
N THR A 588 28.30 -15.87 8.28
CA THR A 588 27.56 -16.99 7.69
C THR A 588 26.07 -16.67 7.58
N THR A 589 25.44 -16.17 8.63
CA THR A 589 24.02 -15.78 8.58
C THR A 589 23.77 -14.66 7.59
N MET A 590 24.70 -13.71 7.46
CA MET A 590 24.64 -12.65 6.45
C MET A 590 24.68 -13.23 5.03
N ARG A 591 25.60 -14.17 4.74
CA ARG A 591 25.65 -14.86 3.44
C ARG A 591 24.38 -15.68 3.18
N GLU A 592 23.85 -16.38 4.18
CA GLU A 592 22.60 -17.13 4.06
C GLU A 592 21.40 -16.23 3.75
N VAL A 593 21.28 -15.09 4.44
CA VAL A 593 20.22 -14.10 4.19
C VAL A 593 20.36 -13.49 2.79
N GLN A 594 21.58 -13.19 2.33
CA GLN A 594 21.82 -12.72 0.97
C GLN A 594 21.40 -13.75 -0.08
N MET A 595 21.76 -15.02 0.11
CA MET A 595 21.33 -16.10 -0.80
C MET A 595 19.81 -16.26 -0.80
N ALA A 596 19.17 -16.22 0.36
CA ALA A 596 17.71 -16.29 0.48
C ALA A 596 17.01 -15.10 -0.20
N ALA A 597 17.60 -13.90 -0.14
CA ALA A 597 17.09 -12.72 -0.82
C ALA A 597 17.18 -12.86 -2.35
N ILE A 598 18.30 -13.38 -2.87
CA ILE A 598 18.46 -13.64 -4.32
C ILE A 598 17.45 -14.68 -4.80
N VAL A 599 17.28 -15.78 -4.07
CA VAL A 599 16.30 -16.82 -4.41
C VAL A 599 14.87 -16.26 -4.40
N ARG A 600 14.53 -15.43 -3.41
CA ARG A 600 13.22 -14.77 -3.35
C ARG A 600 13.02 -13.80 -4.53
N GLN A 601 14.06 -13.06 -4.90
CA GLN A 601 14.02 -12.15 -6.04
C GLN A 601 13.83 -12.91 -7.36
N GLN A 602 14.52 -14.04 -7.54
CA GLN A 602 14.34 -14.92 -8.71
C GLN A 602 12.91 -15.47 -8.78
N ALA A 603 12.39 -16.00 -7.67
CA ALA A 603 11.01 -16.47 -7.61
C ALA A 603 9.99 -15.36 -7.92
N GLN A 604 10.23 -14.13 -7.43
CA GLN A 604 9.40 -12.98 -7.77
C GLN A 604 9.48 -12.63 -9.25
N GLN A 605 10.68 -12.67 -9.83
CA GLN A 605 10.89 -12.42 -11.25
C GLN A 605 10.14 -13.46 -12.10
N ASP A 606 10.23 -14.74 -11.76
CA ASP A 606 9.48 -15.82 -12.44
C ASP A 606 7.96 -15.58 -12.35
N THR A 607 7.44 -15.17 -11.18
CA THR A 607 6.02 -14.85 -11.05
C THR A 607 5.60 -13.64 -11.88
N ILE A 608 6.46 -12.62 -12.00
CA ILE A 608 6.20 -11.46 -12.85
C ILE A 608 6.14 -11.90 -14.32
N GLU A 609 7.10 -12.71 -14.77
CA GLU A 609 7.14 -13.20 -16.15
C GLU A 609 5.89 -14.03 -16.49
N THR A 610 5.47 -14.94 -15.60
CA THR A 610 4.23 -15.72 -15.81
C THR A 610 2.98 -14.83 -15.86
N LEU A 611 2.87 -13.84 -14.97
CA LEU A 611 1.75 -12.90 -14.98
C LEU A 611 1.76 -11.99 -16.21
N GLU A 612 2.93 -11.60 -16.70
CA GLU A 612 3.07 -10.84 -17.95
C GLU A 612 2.64 -11.68 -19.16
N GLU A 613 3.01 -12.96 -19.21
CA GLU A 613 2.55 -13.89 -20.23
C GLU A 613 1.02 -14.08 -20.21
N GLU A 614 0.44 -14.24 -19.02
CA GLU A 614 -1.01 -14.33 -18.85
C GLU A 614 -1.72 -13.04 -19.25
N ALA A 615 -1.20 -11.89 -18.84
CA ALA A 615 -1.74 -10.59 -19.22
C ALA A 615 -1.66 -10.37 -20.74
N GLU A 616 -0.57 -10.76 -21.39
CA GLU A 616 -0.42 -10.70 -22.83
C GLU A 616 -1.40 -11.67 -23.53
N ARG A 617 -1.58 -12.89 -22.99
CA ARG A 617 -2.59 -13.85 -23.46
C ARG A 617 -4.00 -13.28 -23.35
N HIS A 618 -4.36 -12.67 -22.22
CA HIS A 618 -5.64 -12.01 -22.03
C HIS A 618 -5.82 -10.82 -22.98
N ARG A 619 -4.79 -10.01 -23.19
CA ARG A 619 -4.82 -8.88 -24.15
C ARG A 619 -5.07 -9.36 -25.58
N ARG A 620 -4.45 -10.48 -25.97
CA ARG A 620 -4.71 -11.13 -27.27
C ARG A 620 -6.14 -11.64 -27.37
N ASN A 621 -6.70 -12.20 -26.29
CA ASN A 621 -8.08 -12.70 -26.27
C ASN A 621 -9.13 -11.57 -26.30
N VAL A 622 -8.92 -10.49 -25.53
CA VAL A 622 -9.83 -9.33 -25.51
C VAL A 622 -9.82 -8.59 -26.86
N SER A 623 -8.68 -8.55 -27.55
CA SER A 623 -8.60 -8.01 -28.92
C SER A 623 -9.41 -8.82 -29.96
N ARG A 624 -9.92 -10.01 -29.61
CA ARG A 624 -10.66 -10.92 -30.51
C ARG A 624 -12.19 -10.81 -30.40
N GLU A 625 -12.73 -10.17 -29.36
CA GLU A 625 -14.17 -10.15 -29.11
C GLU A 625 -14.87 -9.04 -29.92
N GLY A 626 -15.71 -9.44 -30.89
CA GLY A 626 -16.66 -8.56 -31.59
C GLY A 626 -16.63 -8.70 -33.11
N GLU A 627 -15.88 -7.85 -33.79
CA GLU A 627 -15.94 -7.68 -35.25
C GLU A 627 -15.02 -8.65 -36.03
N ASN A 628 -13.98 -9.15 -35.36
CA ASN A 628 -12.95 -9.98 -35.98
C ASN A 628 -13.40 -11.45 -36.18
N LEU A 629 -14.41 -11.91 -35.42
CA LEU A 629 -14.90 -13.28 -35.45
C LEU A 629 -15.73 -13.61 -36.70
N GLU A 630 -16.59 -12.69 -37.16
CA GLU A 630 -17.38 -12.90 -38.39
C GLU A 630 -16.48 -12.81 -39.64
N TYR A 631 -15.50 -11.89 -39.65
CA TYR A 631 -14.49 -11.86 -40.71
C TYR A 631 -13.64 -13.13 -40.72
N LEU A 632 -13.15 -13.57 -39.57
CA LEU A 632 -12.38 -14.81 -39.45
C LEU A 632 -13.19 -16.03 -39.89
N LYS A 633 -14.48 -16.11 -39.53
CA LYS A 633 -15.39 -17.17 -39.98
C LYS A 633 -15.51 -17.20 -41.50
N ASN A 634 -15.65 -16.04 -42.15
CA ASN A 634 -15.71 -15.96 -43.61
C ASN A 634 -14.39 -16.35 -44.28
N VAL A 635 -13.25 -15.90 -43.72
CA VAL A 635 -11.91 -16.22 -44.23
C VAL A 635 -11.59 -17.72 -44.05
N VAL A 636 -11.95 -18.32 -42.91
CA VAL A 636 -11.80 -19.78 -42.66
C VAL A 636 -12.73 -20.59 -43.55
N LEU A 637 -13.98 -20.16 -43.72
CA LEU A 637 -14.91 -20.80 -44.66
C LEU A 637 -14.35 -20.75 -46.09
N GLN A 638 -13.82 -19.62 -46.51
CA GLN A 638 -13.21 -19.46 -47.83
C GLN A 638 -11.93 -20.30 -47.97
N TYR A 639 -11.13 -20.45 -46.91
CA TYR A 639 -9.97 -21.36 -46.88
C TYR A 639 -10.38 -22.82 -47.13
N MET A 640 -11.48 -23.28 -46.49
CA MET A 640 -11.98 -24.65 -46.63
C MET A 640 -12.58 -24.93 -48.01
N VAL A 641 -13.20 -23.92 -48.63
CA VAL A 641 -13.89 -24.06 -49.92
C VAL A 641 -12.97 -23.85 -51.14
N SER A 642 -11.93 -23.01 -51.01
CA SER A 642 -10.99 -22.73 -52.11
C SER A 642 -10.29 -24.02 -52.53
N SER A 643 -10.10 -24.28 -53.82
CA SER A 643 -9.49 -25.53 -54.34
C SER A 643 -8.02 -25.37 -54.75
N ASP A 644 -7.55 -24.13 -54.80
CA ASP A 644 -6.23 -23.75 -55.29
C ASP A 644 -5.23 -23.56 -54.13
N ALA A 645 -3.99 -24.01 -54.31
CA ALA A 645 -2.97 -24.06 -53.28
C ALA A 645 -2.42 -22.66 -52.93
N GLU A 646 -2.27 -21.80 -53.93
CA GLU A 646 -1.74 -20.44 -53.76
C GLU A 646 -2.75 -19.55 -53.03
N SER A 647 -4.03 -19.59 -53.45
CA SER A 647 -5.09 -18.83 -52.78
C SER A 647 -5.30 -19.28 -51.33
N ARG A 648 -5.24 -20.58 -51.03
CA ARG A 648 -5.26 -21.09 -49.65
C ARG A 648 -4.08 -20.60 -48.83
N GLN A 649 -2.86 -20.55 -49.38
CA GLN A 649 -1.69 -20.07 -48.65
C GLN A 649 -1.79 -18.57 -48.30
N LEU A 650 -2.35 -17.76 -49.20
CA LEU A 650 -2.65 -16.35 -48.94
C LEU A 650 -3.71 -16.19 -47.83
N ILE A 651 -4.80 -16.97 -47.90
CA ILE A 651 -5.86 -16.95 -46.90
C ILE A 651 -5.34 -17.47 -45.54
N LEU A 652 -4.45 -18.47 -45.53
CA LEU A 652 -3.79 -18.96 -44.32
C LEU A 652 -2.92 -17.87 -43.67
N ASN A 653 -2.19 -17.09 -44.46
CA ASN A 653 -1.42 -15.96 -43.93
C ASN A 653 -2.37 -14.88 -43.34
N ALA A 654 -3.53 -14.65 -43.95
CA ALA A 654 -4.56 -13.76 -43.38
C ALA A 654 -5.09 -14.30 -42.04
N ILE A 655 -5.44 -15.58 -41.96
CA ILE A 655 -5.87 -16.26 -40.72
C ILE A 655 -4.79 -16.15 -39.64
N ALA A 656 -3.53 -16.43 -39.98
CA ALA A 656 -2.39 -16.33 -39.07
C ALA A 656 -2.20 -14.90 -38.52
N THR A 657 -2.44 -13.89 -39.36
CA THR A 657 -2.33 -12.48 -38.97
C THR A 657 -3.47 -12.08 -38.04
N ILE A 658 -4.70 -12.48 -38.36
CA ILE A 658 -5.91 -12.20 -37.56
C ILE A 658 -5.82 -12.88 -36.19
N LEU A 659 -5.37 -14.14 -36.16
CA LEU A 659 -5.23 -14.93 -34.94
C LEU A 659 -3.89 -14.72 -34.20
N LYS A 660 -2.98 -13.91 -34.76
CA LYS A 660 -1.62 -13.66 -34.24
C LYS A 660 -0.88 -14.96 -33.93
N PHE A 661 -0.80 -15.87 -34.90
CA PHE A 661 -0.01 -17.08 -34.77
C PHE A 661 1.47 -16.73 -34.58
N THR A 662 2.12 -17.48 -33.69
CA THR A 662 3.58 -17.43 -33.57
C THR A 662 4.22 -18.02 -34.83
N SER A 663 5.45 -17.60 -35.15
CA SER A 663 6.16 -18.09 -36.35
C SER A 663 6.23 -19.62 -36.40
N LYS A 664 6.41 -20.28 -35.24
CA LYS A 664 6.43 -21.74 -35.11
C LYS A 664 5.09 -22.41 -35.48
N GLU A 665 3.98 -21.80 -35.10
CA GLU A 665 2.63 -22.31 -35.42
C GLU A 665 2.35 -22.17 -36.93
N THR A 666 2.70 -21.03 -37.53
CA THR A 666 2.50 -20.82 -38.98
C THR A 666 3.30 -21.81 -39.84
N GLU A 667 4.53 -22.12 -39.45
CA GLU A 667 5.37 -23.10 -40.14
C GLU A 667 4.84 -24.53 -39.99
N SER A 668 4.32 -24.87 -38.82
CA SER A 668 3.75 -26.20 -38.56
C SER A 668 2.52 -26.46 -39.43
N VAL A 669 1.63 -25.47 -39.57
CA VAL A 669 0.44 -25.56 -40.43
C VAL A 669 0.83 -25.60 -41.91
N LYS A 670 1.82 -24.81 -42.35
CA LYS A 670 2.34 -24.85 -43.73
C LYS A 670 2.94 -26.21 -44.08
N LYS A 671 3.70 -26.83 -43.17
CA LYS A 671 4.25 -28.18 -43.33
C LYS A 671 3.14 -29.23 -43.45
N TYR A 672 2.10 -29.13 -42.64
CA TYR A 672 0.98 -30.08 -42.68
C TYR A 672 0.15 -29.95 -43.96
N ASN A 673 -0.13 -28.73 -44.43
CA ASN A 673 -0.85 -28.50 -45.68
C ASN A 673 -0.08 -28.98 -46.91
N ALA A 674 1.25 -28.95 -46.88
CA ALA A 674 2.09 -29.51 -47.94
C ALA A 674 2.03 -31.05 -48.02
N LEU A 675 1.59 -31.72 -46.96
CA LEU A 675 1.57 -33.18 -46.83
C LEU A 675 0.20 -33.81 -47.13
N TRP A 676 -0.90 -33.05 -47.10
CA TRP A 676 -2.25 -33.61 -47.16
C TRP A 676 -3.00 -33.24 -48.48
N TRP A 677 -3.37 -34.29 -49.22
CA TRP A 677 -4.42 -34.48 -50.27
C TRP A 677 -4.62 -33.58 -51.50
N TRP A 678 -4.03 -32.39 -51.62
CA TRP A 678 -4.20 -31.57 -52.84
C TRP A 678 -2.90 -31.40 -53.60
N GLN A 679 -2.52 -32.38 -54.41
CA GLN A 679 -1.63 -32.15 -55.54
C GLN A 679 -2.48 -31.88 -56.79
N PRO A 680 -2.18 -30.85 -57.60
CA PRO A 680 -2.89 -30.60 -58.84
C PRO A 680 -2.62 -31.74 -59.82
N ALA A 681 -3.68 -32.27 -60.46
CA ALA A 681 -3.56 -33.36 -61.42
C ALA A 681 -2.55 -32.99 -62.54
N PRO A 682 -1.58 -33.87 -62.87
CA PRO A 682 -0.51 -33.53 -63.79
C PRO A 682 -1.03 -33.40 -65.23
N LYS A 683 -0.94 -32.20 -65.78
CA LYS A 683 -0.98 -31.96 -67.23
C LYS A 683 0.33 -32.48 -67.83
N ASN A 684 0.33 -33.73 -68.31
CA ASN A 684 1.18 -34.20 -69.41
C ASN A 684 0.80 -35.64 -69.78
N ALA A 685 -0.15 -35.76 -70.72
CA ALA A 685 -0.34 -36.97 -71.51
C ALA A 685 0.63 -36.94 -72.69
N THR A 686 1.44 -37.99 -72.87
CA THR A 686 2.07 -38.45 -74.13
C THR A 686 2.88 -39.74 -73.85
N PRO A 687 3.14 -40.61 -74.85
CA PRO A 687 2.26 -41.71 -75.23
C PRO A 687 2.90 -43.09 -74.99
N VAL A 688 2.04 -44.12 -74.98
CA VAL A 688 2.40 -45.54 -74.87
C VAL A 688 3.27 -45.98 -76.07
N LYS A 689 4.46 -46.55 -75.83
CA LYS A 689 5.22 -47.29 -76.85
C LYS A 689 4.68 -48.73 -76.99
N PRO A 690 4.57 -49.28 -78.21
CA PRO A 690 4.02 -50.60 -78.42
C PRO A 690 5.07 -51.70 -78.20
N VAL A 691 4.59 -52.84 -77.68
CA VAL A 691 5.33 -54.10 -77.54
C VAL A 691 5.41 -54.80 -78.91
N PRO A 692 6.56 -55.31 -79.38
CA PRO A 692 6.58 -56.23 -80.50
C PRO A 692 6.37 -57.67 -79.99
N LYS A 693 5.33 -58.33 -80.48
CA LYS A 693 5.30 -59.80 -80.57
C LYS A 693 5.74 -60.15 -81.98
N SER A 694 6.84 -60.91 -82.08
CA SER A 694 7.36 -61.66 -83.24
C SER A 694 7.58 -60.90 -84.54
#